data_AF-A0A3B9IN69-F1
#
_entry.id   AF-A0A3B9IN69-F1
#
_cell.length_a   1.000
_cell.length_b   1.000
_cell.length_c   1.000
_cell.angle_alpha   90.00
_cell.angle_beta   90.00
_cell.angle_gamma   90.00
#
_symmetry.space_group_name_H-M   'P 1'
#
loop_
_entity.id
_entity.type
_entity.pdbx_description
1 polymer ?
#
loop_
_entity_poly.entity_id
_entity_poly.type
_entity_poly.pdbx_seq_one_letter_code
_entity_poly.pdbx_strand_id
1 'polypeptide(L)'
;MVAQRFGRLALGLIWILALIALLAAAAQPVSLPAQIVLMILLLAAMAVLKGTRAHEDASVRRTMLVMIGGFIVARYLCWRTLSTLPPLDDPFAFVPGLVLYAAEVYAIVMFFVNNFVVIDPVTRMSPPLPENPAELPTVDVFVPSFNEDDGLIETTLIGAKRMWYPADRLNVYLLDDGSTDVKRMSADPQEALKARERHERLKAMCARLGVHYLTRETNAHAKAGNLNAALPETHGDLIAVFDADHVPTRDFLLATVGFFRKDPKLFLVQTPHFFLSPDPLERNLKTFERMPSENEMFYGMIQRGLDRWNGAFFCGSAALLRRACLEEVGGFSGLSITEDAETALDLHARGYNSVYYGKPLIAGLQPESYAAFIGQRSRWAQGMTQIFMMKNPLIKRGLRLPQRLCYLASSMFWLFPFSRLMFLVAPLFYLFFGLEIYRATAAEFAGYTLTYLVASLMIQNALNGRFRWPLISELYELSQSLHTSVAIVKTMIDPRKPTFQVTAKGATLAHDHVSPLAKPLVVVVGLLVLGTVAALWRWWMEPATRDVLLVVTFWNTFNLLLASAALGVVCEHAQHRAAPRVTVKRPARILIDGTLYEGALLDLSQGGARLAIPARQAPKGRLTGRFAELLVDELTAPAHMATGEARPVPVEMRYGRPDDAGNIQIGLRFMPETDAAKEAIVDLVYGSSALWAELLSRRHRRPGVVRGVAHFIRLSAAYGFRSLGFVLGGSRFRTNPAPPPPPRLQIEPAGAEDGVPPDGNFTPPAGWSGSAPAPRTS
;
A
#
# COMPACT_ATOMS: atom_id res chain seq x y z
N MET A 1 -1.10 -26.29 37.60
CA MET A 1 -0.08 -25.41 36.99
C MET A 1 1.24 -26.14 36.69
N VAL A 2 1.78 -26.94 37.62
CA VAL A 2 3.02 -27.72 37.43
C VAL A 2 2.89 -28.78 36.33
N ALA A 3 1.85 -29.61 36.33
CA ALA A 3 1.61 -30.61 35.28
C ALA A 3 1.45 -30.02 33.87
N GLN A 4 0.82 -28.85 33.74
CA GLN A 4 0.72 -28.12 32.46
C GLN A 4 2.07 -27.57 31.99
N ARG A 5 2.96 -27.16 32.91
CA ARG A 5 4.33 -26.75 32.57
C ARG A 5 5.16 -27.95 32.12
N PHE A 6 5.07 -29.08 32.82
CA PHE A 6 5.73 -30.33 32.42
C PHE A 6 5.24 -30.82 31.04
N GLY A 7 3.93 -30.81 30.78
CA GLY A 7 3.39 -31.18 29.47
C GLY A 7 3.88 -30.28 28.32
N ARG A 8 4.00 -28.96 28.55
CA ARG A 8 4.57 -28.03 27.55
C ARG A 8 6.07 -28.26 27.32
N LEU A 9 6.82 -28.57 28.38
CA LEU A 9 8.25 -28.88 28.28
C LEU A 9 8.48 -30.19 27.53
N ALA A 10 7.72 -31.24 27.84
CA ALA A 10 7.78 -32.53 27.15
C ALA A 10 7.42 -32.38 25.66
N LEU A 11 6.34 -31.65 25.35
CA LEU A 11 5.97 -31.36 23.96
C LEU A 11 7.07 -30.56 23.23
N GLY A 12 7.65 -29.56 23.90
CA GLY A 12 8.78 -28.80 23.35
C GLY A 12 10.00 -29.68 23.04
N LEU A 13 10.34 -30.61 23.94
CA LEU A 13 11.42 -31.56 23.73
C LEU A 13 11.14 -32.50 22.55
N ILE A 14 9.91 -33.03 22.43
CA ILE A 14 9.50 -33.87 21.30
C ILE A 14 9.66 -33.10 19.98
N TRP A 15 9.24 -31.84 19.92
CA TRP A 15 9.43 -31.00 18.73
C TRP A 15 10.90 -30.77 18.39
N ILE A 16 11.75 -30.53 19.39
CA ILE A 16 13.20 -30.37 19.17
C ILE A 16 13.81 -31.65 18.62
N LEU A 17 13.51 -32.81 19.22
CA LEU A 17 14.02 -34.11 18.75
C LEU A 17 13.52 -34.43 17.34
N ALA A 18 12.24 -34.17 17.05
CA ALA A 18 11.68 -34.34 15.72
C ALA A 18 12.34 -33.41 14.69
N LEU A 19 12.63 -32.15 15.06
CA LEU A 19 13.34 -31.21 14.19
C LEU A 19 14.78 -31.68 13.93
N ILE A 20 15.50 -32.15 14.95
CA ILE A 20 16.85 -32.71 14.81
C ILE A 20 16.83 -33.91 13.86
N ALA A 21 15.91 -34.85 14.05
CA ALA A 21 15.75 -36.01 13.17
C ALA A 21 15.44 -35.60 11.72
N LEU A 22 14.56 -34.60 11.54
CA LEU A 22 14.21 -34.07 10.23
C LEU A 22 15.41 -33.42 9.53
N LEU A 23 16.21 -32.63 10.25
CA LEU A 23 17.42 -32.00 9.73
C LEU A 23 18.51 -33.04 9.42
N ALA A 24 18.67 -34.05 10.27
CA ALA A 24 19.59 -35.16 10.02
C ALA A 24 19.19 -35.95 8.75
N ALA A 25 17.89 -36.19 8.55
CA ALA A 25 17.35 -36.80 7.34
C ALA A 25 17.54 -35.89 6.11
N ALA A 26 17.40 -34.57 6.27
CA ALA A 26 17.61 -33.62 5.19
C ALA A 26 19.09 -33.55 4.74
N ALA A 27 20.02 -33.74 5.68
CA ALA A 27 21.46 -33.73 5.42
C ALA A 27 21.98 -35.05 4.81
N GLN A 28 21.18 -36.13 4.77
CA GLN A 28 21.63 -37.40 4.20
C GLN A 28 21.96 -37.26 2.70
N PRO A 29 23.18 -37.63 2.28
CA PRO A 29 23.53 -37.71 0.87
C PRO A 29 22.76 -38.84 0.22
N VAL A 30 22.18 -38.58 -0.95
CA VAL A 30 21.43 -39.57 -1.74
C VAL A 30 21.84 -39.45 -3.19
N SER A 31 21.67 -40.51 -3.97
CA SER A 31 21.90 -40.46 -5.40
C SER A 31 20.94 -39.47 -6.08
N LEU A 32 21.38 -38.82 -7.15
CA LEU A 32 20.56 -37.84 -7.88
C LEU A 32 19.21 -38.42 -8.36
N PRO A 33 19.12 -39.66 -8.88
CA PRO A 33 17.83 -40.26 -9.21
C PRO A 33 16.91 -40.41 -7.99
N ALA A 34 17.44 -40.84 -6.84
CA ALA A 34 16.66 -40.97 -5.61
C ALA A 34 16.17 -39.61 -5.09
N GLN A 35 17.02 -38.58 -5.17
CA GLN A 35 16.62 -37.20 -4.85
C GLN A 35 15.45 -36.75 -5.74
N ILE A 36 15.55 -36.93 -7.05
CA ILE A 36 14.50 -36.50 -7.99
C ILE A 36 13.17 -37.20 -7.69
N VAL A 37 13.18 -38.51 -7.49
CA VAL A 37 11.97 -39.29 -7.14
C VAL A 37 11.38 -38.79 -5.83
N LEU A 38 12.20 -38.61 -4.79
CA LEU A 38 11.76 -38.08 -3.50
C LEU A 38 11.10 -36.70 -3.67
N MET A 39 11.73 -35.78 -4.41
CA MET A 39 11.18 -34.44 -4.60
C MET A 39 9.87 -34.46 -5.38
N ILE A 40 9.73 -35.30 -6.41
CA ILE A 40 8.48 -35.46 -7.15
C ILE A 40 7.36 -35.94 -6.21
N LEU A 41 7.63 -36.95 -5.38
CA LEU A 41 6.64 -37.48 -4.43
C LEU A 41 6.22 -36.43 -3.39
N LEU A 42 7.18 -35.66 -2.84
CA LEU A 42 6.88 -34.60 -1.88
C LEU A 42 6.10 -33.45 -2.52
N LEU A 43 6.47 -33.03 -3.73
CA LEU A 43 5.74 -31.99 -4.46
C LEU A 43 4.32 -32.45 -4.83
N ALA A 44 4.14 -33.72 -5.21
CA ALA A 44 2.84 -34.31 -5.46
C ALA A 44 1.98 -34.30 -4.17
N ALA A 45 2.55 -34.70 -3.03
CA ALA A 45 1.88 -34.62 -1.73
C ALA A 45 1.47 -33.17 -1.39
N MET A 46 2.36 -32.20 -1.60
CA MET A 46 2.04 -30.77 -1.43
C MET A 46 0.92 -30.31 -2.37
N ALA A 47 0.88 -30.80 -3.61
CA ALA A 47 -0.15 -30.44 -4.59
C ALA A 47 -1.52 -30.98 -4.17
N VAL A 48 -1.57 -32.24 -3.70
CA VAL A 48 -2.77 -32.85 -3.12
C VAL A 48 -3.23 -32.05 -1.91
N LEU A 49 -2.36 -31.80 -0.92
CA LEU A 49 -2.69 -31.00 0.26
C LEU A 49 -3.25 -29.64 -0.13
N LYS A 50 -2.60 -28.92 -1.05
CA LYS A 50 -3.04 -27.61 -1.53
C LYS A 50 -4.40 -27.67 -2.26
N GLY A 51 -4.73 -28.78 -2.91
CA GLY A 51 -5.99 -29.00 -3.63
C GLY A 51 -7.19 -29.30 -2.74
N THR A 52 -6.97 -29.90 -1.55
CA THR A 52 -8.03 -30.19 -0.59
C THR A 52 -8.65 -28.92 -0.01
N ARG A 53 -9.99 -28.84 0.02
CA ARG A 53 -10.76 -27.64 0.43
C ARG A 53 -11.48 -27.76 1.78
N ALA A 54 -11.26 -28.84 2.54
CA ALA A 54 -11.90 -29.00 3.86
C ALA A 54 -11.59 -27.80 4.77
N HIS A 55 -12.63 -27.16 5.30
CA HIS A 55 -12.51 -25.91 6.05
C HIS A 55 -12.10 -26.15 7.52
N GLU A 56 -12.42 -27.33 8.06
CA GLU A 56 -12.23 -27.70 9.46
C GLU A 56 -10.74 -27.87 9.85
N ASP A 57 -9.88 -28.31 8.92
CA ASP A 57 -8.44 -28.57 9.18
C ASP A 57 -7.48 -27.53 8.58
N ALA A 58 -7.94 -26.28 8.39
CA ALA A 58 -7.16 -25.29 7.63
C ALA A 58 -5.76 -25.02 8.21
N SER A 59 -5.61 -24.99 9.54
CA SER A 59 -4.32 -24.74 10.20
C SER A 59 -3.37 -25.95 10.15
N VAL A 60 -3.91 -27.15 10.37
CA VAL A 60 -3.15 -28.42 10.26
C VAL A 60 -2.62 -28.60 8.85
N ARG A 61 -3.45 -28.40 7.83
CA ARG A 61 -3.04 -28.47 6.43
C ARG A 61 -1.94 -27.46 6.07
N ARG A 62 -2.06 -26.21 6.52
CA ARG A 62 -1.01 -25.19 6.31
C ARG A 62 0.30 -25.62 6.96
N THR A 63 0.23 -26.15 8.18
CA THR A 63 1.39 -26.65 8.92
C THR A 63 2.05 -27.81 8.20
N MET A 64 1.29 -28.82 7.75
CA MET A 64 1.82 -29.94 6.96
C MET A 64 2.51 -29.46 5.67
N LEU A 65 1.88 -28.52 4.95
CA LEU A 65 2.46 -27.96 3.73
C LEU A 65 3.79 -27.26 4.00
N VAL A 66 3.87 -26.44 5.06
CA VAL A 66 5.10 -25.74 5.47
C VAL A 66 6.17 -26.73 5.95
N MET A 67 5.80 -27.80 6.66
CA MET A 67 6.75 -28.82 7.11
C MET A 67 7.35 -29.60 5.93
N ILE A 68 6.52 -30.05 4.98
CA ILE A 68 7.00 -30.78 3.79
C ILE A 68 7.89 -29.88 2.94
N GLY A 69 7.44 -28.65 2.62
CA GLY A 69 8.29 -27.74 1.84
C GLY A 69 9.52 -27.27 2.62
N GLY A 70 9.43 -27.12 3.95
CA GLY A 70 10.56 -26.84 4.81
C GLY A 70 11.63 -27.93 4.77
N PHE A 71 11.23 -29.19 4.68
CA PHE A 71 12.15 -30.30 4.45
C PHE A 71 12.84 -30.23 3.08
N ILE A 72 12.09 -29.92 2.01
CA ILE A 72 12.67 -29.70 0.67
C ILE A 72 13.70 -28.57 0.70
N VAL A 73 13.36 -27.44 1.34
CA VAL A 73 14.25 -26.28 1.51
C VAL A 73 15.50 -26.65 2.31
N ALA A 74 15.35 -27.43 3.40
CA ALA A 74 16.48 -27.87 4.21
C ALA A 74 17.43 -28.80 3.41
N ARG A 75 16.89 -29.71 2.60
CA ARG A 75 17.69 -30.56 1.68
C ARG A 75 18.47 -29.71 0.67
N TYR A 76 17.80 -28.75 0.05
CA TYR A 76 18.44 -27.80 -0.85
C TYR A 76 19.57 -27.03 -0.15
N LEU A 77 19.34 -26.51 1.06
CA LEU A 77 20.37 -25.77 1.81
C LEU A 77 21.57 -26.65 2.16
N CYS A 78 21.35 -27.90 2.58
CA CYS A 78 22.44 -28.84 2.87
C CYS A 78 23.29 -29.09 1.61
N TRP A 79 22.65 -29.41 0.48
CA TRP A 79 23.34 -29.59 -0.80
C TRP A 79 24.06 -28.31 -1.27
N ARG A 80 23.40 -27.15 -1.19
CA ARG A 80 23.98 -25.85 -1.54
C ARG A 80 25.23 -25.53 -0.72
N THR A 81 25.24 -25.90 0.55
CA THR A 81 26.35 -25.62 1.49
C THR A 81 27.51 -26.60 1.29
N LEU A 82 27.21 -27.89 1.11
CA LEU A 82 28.21 -28.95 1.14
C LEU A 82 28.79 -29.30 -0.24
N SER A 83 28.09 -28.99 -1.33
CA SER A 83 28.43 -29.55 -2.65
C SER A 83 28.65 -28.52 -3.75
N THR A 84 28.18 -27.28 -3.61
CA THR A 84 28.13 -26.33 -4.75
C THR A 84 28.90 -25.04 -4.56
N LEU A 85 29.50 -24.81 -3.40
CA LEU A 85 30.38 -23.65 -3.19
C LEU A 85 31.68 -23.81 -3.98
N PRO A 86 32.20 -22.73 -4.60
CA PRO A 86 33.53 -22.75 -5.21
C PRO A 86 34.60 -23.06 -4.16
N PRO A 87 35.76 -23.59 -4.58
CA PRO A 87 36.86 -23.85 -3.66
C PRO A 87 37.56 -22.54 -3.25
N LEU A 88 38.23 -22.54 -2.10
CA LEU A 88 38.87 -21.34 -1.52
C LEU A 88 40.10 -20.85 -2.31
N ASP A 89 40.67 -21.70 -3.15
CA ASP A 89 41.81 -21.42 -4.01
C ASP A 89 41.44 -20.64 -5.28
N ASP A 90 40.14 -20.51 -5.61
CA ASP A 90 39.62 -19.60 -6.63
C ASP A 90 38.83 -18.44 -5.98
N PRO A 91 39.50 -17.38 -5.51
CA PRO A 91 38.83 -16.25 -4.85
C PRO A 91 37.89 -15.49 -5.78
N PHE A 92 38.13 -15.49 -7.10
CA PHE A 92 37.31 -14.75 -8.06
C PHE A 92 35.93 -15.40 -8.25
N ALA A 93 35.83 -16.73 -8.18
CA ALA A 93 34.54 -17.41 -8.10
C ALA A 93 34.00 -17.49 -6.67
N PHE A 94 34.87 -17.74 -5.68
CA PHE A 94 34.47 -17.97 -4.29
C PHE A 94 33.78 -16.77 -3.65
N VAL A 95 34.33 -15.56 -3.76
CA VAL A 95 33.75 -14.36 -3.14
C VAL A 95 32.33 -14.08 -3.66
N PRO A 96 32.08 -13.92 -4.97
CA PRO A 96 30.71 -13.75 -5.47
C PRO A 96 29.82 -14.98 -5.22
N GLY A 97 30.38 -16.20 -5.21
CA GLY A 97 29.66 -17.42 -4.84
C GLY A 97 29.19 -17.41 -3.37
N LEU A 98 30.00 -16.88 -2.46
CA LEU A 98 29.67 -16.70 -1.06
C LEU A 98 28.61 -15.60 -0.86
N VAL A 99 28.69 -14.51 -1.62
CA VAL A 99 27.66 -13.46 -1.59
C VAL A 99 26.33 -13.98 -2.12
N LEU A 100 26.33 -14.78 -3.20
CA LEU A 100 25.15 -15.48 -3.68
C LEU A 100 24.58 -16.41 -2.60
N TYR A 101 25.42 -17.22 -1.97
CA TYR A 101 25.02 -18.11 -0.89
C TYR A 101 24.40 -17.33 0.29
N ALA A 102 25.00 -16.21 0.71
CA ALA A 102 24.46 -15.37 1.77
C ALA A 102 23.08 -14.79 1.40
N ALA A 103 22.88 -14.38 0.14
CA ALA A 103 21.58 -13.94 -0.35
C ALA A 103 20.52 -15.06 -0.32
N GLU A 104 20.90 -16.29 -0.68
CA GLU A 104 20.02 -17.48 -0.61
C GLU A 104 19.69 -17.86 0.84
N VAL A 105 20.68 -17.85 1.74
CA VAL A 105 20.49 -18.08 3.18
C VAL A 105 19.54 -17.05 3.77
N TYR A 106 19.73 -15.76 3.45
CA TYR A 106 18.80 -14.71 3.87
C TYR A 106 17.37 -14.98 3.38
N ALA A 107 17.20 -15.34 2.10
CA ALA A 107 15.88 -15.65 1.55
C ALA A 107 15.24 -16.86 2.24
N ILE A 108 16.02 -17.90 2.58
CA ILE A 108 15.57 -19.09 3.30
C ILE A 108 15.19 -18.76 4.75
N VAL A 109 15.99 -17.95 5.45
CA VAL A 109 15.65 -17.47 6.80
C VAL A 109 14.34 -16.69 6.77
N MET A 110 14.19 -15.77 5.83
CA MET A 110 12.96 -15.01 5.65
C MET A 110 11.78 -15.90 5.25
N PHE A 111 12.01 -16.95 4.46
CA PHE A 111 10.99 -17.94 4.16
C PHE A 111 10.47 -18.60 5.45
N PHE A 112 11.33 -19.10 6.33
CA PHE A 112 10.89 -19.74 7.57
C PHE A 112 10.23 -18.74 8.54
N VAL A 113 10.83 -17.58 8.73
CA VAL A 113 10.30 -16.53 9.62
C VAL A 113 8.93 -16.02 9.15
N ASN A 114 8.76 -15.75 7.86
CA ASN A 114 7.48 -15.29 7.33
C ASN A 114 6.41 -16.38 7.41
N ASN A 115 6.76 -17.64 7.08
CA ASN A 115 5.82 -18.75 7.21
C ASN A 115 5.38 -18.96 8.65
N PHE A 116 6.29 -18.84 9.63
CA PHE A 116 5.94 -18.87 11.06
C PHE A 116 4.90 -17.80 11.42
N VAL A 117 5.07 -16.57 10.94
CA VAL A 117 4.13 -15.47 11.19
C VAL A 117 2.74 -15.81 10.65
N VAL A 118 2.64 -16.31 9.41
CA VAL A 118 1.35 -16.51 8.72
C VAL A 118 0.77 -17.92 8.82
N ILE A 119 1.35 -18.80 9.65
CA ILE A 119 0.93 -20.21 9.71
C ILE A 119 -0.49 -20.38 10.28
N ASP A 120 -0.89 -19.51 11.21
CA ASP A 120 -2.16 -19.56 11.91
C ASP A 120 -2.78 -18.17 12.13
N PRO A 121 -3.18 -17.46 11.05
CA PRO A 121 -3.72 -16.12 11.14
C PRO A 121 -5.04 -16.07 11.91
N VAL A 122 -5.20 -15.04 12.74
CA VAL A 122 -6.41 -14.83 13.52
C VAL A 122 -7.40 -13.96 12.74
N THR A 123 -8.68 -14.30 12.85
CA THR A 123 -9.78 -13.43 12.44
C THR A 123 -10.57 -13.06 13.68
N ARG A 124 -10.65 -11.77 13.99
CA ARG A 124 -11.37 -11.25 15.16
C ARG A 124 -12.73 -10.71 14.76
N MET A 125 -13.70 -10.88 15.65
CA MET A 125 -14.99 -10.20 15.58
C MET A 125 -14.93 -8.98 16.51
N SER A 126 -15.64 -7.91 16.13
CA SER A 126 -15.78 -6.74 17.00
C SER A 126 -16.53 -7.15 18.27
N PRO A 127 -16.02 -6.86 19.47
CA PRO A 127 -16.79 -7.04 20.69
C PRO A 127 -18.03 -6.14 20.70
N PRO A 128 -19.11 -6.55 21.39
CA PRO A 128 -20.28 -5.70 21.57
C PRO A 128 -19.94 -4.46 22.40
N LEU A 129 -20.61 -3.36 22.08
CA LEU A 129 -20.55 -2.11 22.83
C LEU A 129 -21.47 -2.17 24.05
N PRO A 130 -21.25 -1.34 25.09
CA PRO A 130 -22.21 -1.20 26.18
C PRO A 130 -23.54 -0.66 25.65
N GLU A 131 -24.65 -1.08 26.26
CA GLU A 131 -25.98 -0.53 25.95
C GLU A 131 -26.09 0.93 26.40
N ASN A 132 -25.45 1.28 27.51
CA ASN A 132 -25.37 2.65 28.01
C ASN A 132 -24.24 3.43 27.30
N PRO A 133 -24.55 4.47 26.51
CA PRO A 133 -23.52 5.29 25.86
C PRO A 133 -22.57 6.00 26.84
N ALA A 134 -22.99 6.21 28.09
CA ALA A 134 -22.14 6.85 29.11
C ALA A 134 -20.95 5.99 29.56
N GLU A 135 -20.96 4.68 29.28
CA GLU A 135 -19.84 3.77 29.55
C GLU A 135 -18.79 3.74 28.43
N LEU A 136 -19.05 4.42 27.31
CA LEU A 136 -18.10 4.50 26.21
C LEU A 136 -16.91 5.38 26.61
N PRO A 137 -15.66 5.00 26.32
CA PRO A 137 -14.50 5.84 26.61
C PRO A 137 -14.55 7.16 25.83
N THR A 138 -13.90 8.20 26.31
CA THR A 138 -13.68 9.41 25.50
C THR A 138 -12.61 9.14 24.43
N VAL A 139 -12.77 9.73 23.25
CA VAL A 139 -11.88 9.53 22.11
C VAL A 139 -11.42 10.86 21.54
N ASP A 140 -10.11 11.05 21.51
CA ASP A 140 -9.49 12.14 20.74
C ASP A 140 -9.01 11.61 19.39
N VAL A 141 -9.40 12.28 18.31
CA VAL A 141 -8.99 11.94 16.95
C VAL A 141 -7.92 12.91 16.49
N PHE A 142 -6.73 12.39 16.22
CA PHE A 142 -5.59 13.16 15.73
C PHE A 142 -5.43 12.99 14.22
N VAL A 143 -5.48 14.13 13.52
CA VAL A 143 -5.20 14.22 12.08
C VAL A 143 -3.94 15.06 11.87
N PRO A 144 -2.72 14.46 11.87
CA PRO A 144 -1.50 15.20 11.58
C PRO A 144 -1.40 15.60 10.11
N SER A 145 -0.98 16.84 9.86
CA SER A 145 -0.75 17.39 8.52
C SER A 145 0.52 18.24 8.46
N PHE A 146 1.17 18.29 7.29
CA PHE A 146 2.36 19.10 7.03
C PHE A 146 2.23 19.95 5.75
N ASN A 147 1.90 19.33 4.61
CA ASN A 147 1.82 20.01 3.30
C ASN A 147 0.63 19.56 2.44
N GLU A 148 -0.29 18.80 3.03
CA GLU A 148 -1.47 18.31 2.32
C GLU A 148 -2.40 19.46 1.92
N ASP A 149 -3.12 19.24 0.82
CA ASP A 149 -4.11 20.16 0.27
C ASP A 149 -5.28 20.40 1.24
N ASP A 150 -5.76 21.64 1.27
CA ASP A 150 -6.84 22.08 2.17
C ASP A 150 -8.12 21.24 1.97
N GLY A 151 -8.47 20.88 0.73
CA GLY A 151 -9.66 20.07 0.43
C GLY A 151 -9.52 18.61 0.85
N LEU A 152 -8.29 18.08 0.82
CA LEU A 152 -7.97 16.74 1.33
C LEU A 152 -8.09 16.72 2.87
N ILE A 153 -7.53 17.71 3.56
CA ILE A 153 -7.63 17.88 5.01
C ILE A 153 -9.10 18.02 5.43
N GLU A 154 -9.85 18.90 4.77
CA GLU A 154 -11.27 19.13 5.03
C GLU A 154 -12.07 17.82 4.94
N THR A 155 -11.81 17.02 3.91
CA THR A 155 -12.50 15.74 3.69
C THR A 155 -12.25 14.74 4.81
N THR A 156 -11.01 14.63 5.27
CA THR A 156 -10.64 13.74 6.37
C THR A 156 -11.22 14.21 7.72
N LEU A 157 -11.20 15.51 7.99
CA LEU A 157 -11.81 16.10 9.19
C LEU A 157 -13.33 15.89 9.23
N ILE A 158 -14.01 16.07 8.09
CA ILE A 158 -15.42 15.75 7.95
C ILE A 158 -15.68 14.26 8.23
N GLY A 159 -14.90 13.36 7.63
CA GLY A 159 -15.04 11.92 7.88
C GLY A 159 -14.86 11.55 9.35
N ALA A 160 -13.86 12.14 10.01
CA ALA A 160 -13.59 11.94 11.43
C ALA A 160 -14.75 12.43 12.32
N LYS A 161 -15.26 13.64 12.07
CA LYS A 161 -16.39 14.23 12.81
C LYS A 161 -17.68 13.42 12.66
N ARG A 162 -17.86 12.73 11.53
CA ARG A 162 -19.10 12.00 11.19
C ARG A 162 -19.11 10.53 11.60
N MET A 163 -18.09 10.07 12.31
CA MET A 163 -18.09 8.74 12.93
C MET A 163 -19.26 8.60 13.90
N TRP A 164 -19.88 7.42 13.92
CA TRP A 164 -20.96 7.08 14.83
C TRP A 164 -20.44 6.94 16.25
N TYR A 165 -20.54 8.03 17.02
CA TYR A 165 -20.13 8.12 18.43
C TYR A 165 -20.89 9.24 19.14
N PRO A 166 -21.08 9.18 20.48
CA PRO A 166 -21.63 10.30 21.23
C PRO A 166 -20.78 11.57 21.05
N ALA A 167 -21.43 12.69 20.71
CA ALA A 167 -20.74 13.94 20.39
C ALA A 167 -19.98 14.54 21.58
N ASP A 168 -20.45 14.29 22.80
CA ASP A 168 -19.80 14.67 24.07
C ASP A 168 -18.55 13.84 24.39
N ARG A 169 -18.28 12.77 23.63
CA ARG A 169 -17.17 11.83 23.83
C ARG A 169 -16.21 11.75 22.64
N LEU A 170 -16.44 12.55 21.60
CA LEU A 170 -15.63 12.57 20.39
C LEU A 170 -15.06 13.98 20.17
N ASN A 171 -13.75 14.10 20.29
CA ASN A 171 -13.04 15.33 19.98
C ASN A 171 -12.15 15.12 18.75
N VAL A 172 -12.19 16.02 17.77
CA VAL A 172 -11.37 15.92 16.55
C VAL A 172 -10.37 17.07 16.52
N TYR A 173 -9.10 16.74 16.30
CA TYR A 173 -7.97 17.66 16.29
C TYR A 173 -7.21 17.58 14.96
N LEU A 174 -7.07 18.73 14.28
CA LEU A 174 -6.08 18.92 13.24
C LEU A 174 -4.75 19.32 13.89
N LEU A 175 -3.70 18.54 13.65
CA LEU A 175 -2.35 18.82 14.15
C LEU A 175 -1.48 19.34 13.00
N ASP A 176 -1.31 20.65 12.88
CA ASP A 176 -0.65 21.28 11.75
C ASP A 176 0.83 21.59 12.00
N ASP A 177 1.68 20.79 11.38
CA ASP A 177 3.14 20.91 11.38
C ASP A 177 3.65 21.75 10.18
N GLY A 178 2.74 22.15 9.29
CA GLY A 178 3.00 22.98 8.11
C GLY A 178 3.20 24.45 8.43
N SER A 179 2.66 24.91 9.55
CA SER A 179 2.64 26.33 9.94
C SER A 179 3.08 26.58 11.39
N THR A 180 4.03 25.79 11.91
CA THR A 180 4.66 26.00 13.24
C THR A 180 5.17 27.42 13.44
N ASP A 181 5.36 27.82 14.70
CA ASP A 181 5.76 29.19 15.03
C ASP A 181 7.10 29.56 14.35
N VAL A 182 8.08 28.65 14.37
CA VAL A 182 9.35 28.82 13.66
C VAL A 182 9.16 29.05 12.16
N LYS A 183 8.23 28.35 11.50
CA LYS A 183 7.97 28.57 10.06
C LYS A 183 7.29 29.91 9.81
N ARG A 184 6.33 30.32 10.66
CA ARG A 184 5.67 31.64 10.55
C ARG A 184 6.63 32.80 10.85
N MET A 185 7.70 32.53 11.59
CA MET A 185 8.80 33.44 11.91
C MET A 185 10.07 33.16 11.09
N SER A 186 9.97 32.39 9.98
CA SER A 186 11.13 32.07 9.14
C SER A 186 11.79 33.35 8.61
N ALA A 187 13.12 33.34 8.52
CA ALA A 187 13.89 34.43 7.93
C ALA A 187 13.65 34.54 6.41
N ASP A 188 13.19 33.46 5.76
CA ASP A 188 12.71 33.51 4.38
C ASP A 188 11.28 34.10 4.35
N PRO A 189 11.08 35.30 3.78
CA PRO A 189 9.76 35.93 3.74
C PRO A 189 8.70 35.10 3.00
N GLN A 190 9.10 34.30 1.99
CA GLN A 190 8.16 33.48 1.25
C GLN A 190 7.67 32.29 2.06
N GLU A 191 8.57 31.64 2.81
CA GLU A 191 8.22 30.55 3.72
C GLU A 191 7.32 31.08 4.85
N ALA A 192 7.69 32.21 5.45
CA ALA A 192 6.94 32.84 6.52
C ALA A 192 5.52 33.24 6.08
N LEU A 193 5.39 33.84 4.88
CA LEU A 193 4.08 34.19 4.32
C LEU A 193 3.22 32.94 4.09
N LYS A 194 3.76 31.91 3.40
CA LYS A 194 3.04 30.65 3.15
C LYS A 194 2.57 29.98 4.44
N ALA A 195 3.41 29.97 5.47
CA ALA A 195 3.08 29.40 6.77
C ALA A 195 1.97 30.20 7.48
N ARG A 196 2.03 31.53 7.48
CA ARG A 196 0.99 32.40 8.08
C ARG A 196 -0.35 32.23 7.38
N GLU A 197 -0.35 32.24 6.05
CA GLU A 197 -1.58 32.06 5.29
C GLU A 197 -2.20 30.67 5.52
N ARG A 198 -1.36 29.61 5.57
CA ARG A 198 -1.82 28.26 5.91
C ARG A 198 -2.43 28.21 7.32
N HIS A 199 -1.79 28.83 8.30
CA HIS A 199 -2.28 28.88 9.68
C HIS A 199 -3.69 29.48 9.75
N GLU A 200 -3.89 30.67 9.17
CA GLU A 200 -5.18 31.34 9.18
C GLU A 200 -6.25 30.55 8.42
N ARG A 201 -5.93 30.01 7.24
CA ARG A 201 -6.87 29.20 6.44
C ARG A 201 -7.31 27.94 7.17
N LEU A 202 -6.37 27.17 7.74
CA LEU A 202 -6.69 25.92 8.43
C LEU A 202 -7.35 26.15 9.78
N LYS A 203 -6.99 27.20 10.51
CA LYS A 203 -7.66 27.59 11.75
C LYS A 203 -9.11 28.00 11.49
N ALA A 204 -9.36 28.81 10.44
CA ALA A 204 -10.71 29.18 10.03
C ALA A 204 -11.53 27.97 9.56
N MET A 205 -10.93 27.06 8.80
CA MET A 205 -11.56 25.79 8.42
C MET A 205 -11.95 24.96 9.65
N CYS A 206 -11.04 24.81 10.62
CA CYS A 206 -11.31 24.05 11.83
C CYS A 206 -12.45 24.66 12.65
N ALA A 207 -12.44 25.98 12.82
CA ALA A 207 -13.52 26.70 13.50
C ALA A 207 -14.87 26.50 12.81
N ARG A 208 -14.92 26.59 11.47
CA ARG A 208 -16.13 26.35 10.68
C ARG A 208 -16.64 24.91 10.83
N LEU A 209 -15.75 23.93 10.81
CA LEU A 209 -16.10 22.52 10.98
C LEU A 209 -16.40 22.14 12.44
N GLY A 210 -16.13 23.01 13.42
CA GLY A 210 -16.25 22.69 14.83
C GLY A 210 -15.26 21.62 15.30
N VAL A 211 -14.02 21.68 14.78
CA VAL A 211 -12.91 20.82 15.19
C VAL A 211 -11.79 21.67 15.78
N HIS A 212 -10.93 21.06 16.60
CA HIS A 212 -9.83 21.76 17.26
C HIS A 212 -8.62 21.88 16.32
N TYR A 213 -7.99 23.04 16.33
CA TYR A 213 -6.73 23.28 15.62
C TYR A 213 -5.59 23.37 16.62
N LEU A 214 -4.55 22.56 16.44
CA LEU A 214 -3.33 22.61 17.23
C LEU A 214 -2.11 22.75 16.30
N THR A 215 -1.13 23.51 16.77
CA THR A 215 0.21 23.61 16.19
C THR A 215 1.22 23.73 17.33
N ARG A 216 2.51 23.85 17.01
CA ARG A 216 3.59 23.87 17.99
C ARG A 216 4.70 24.84 17.61
N GLU A 217 5.58 25.10 18.57
CA GLU A 217 6.69 26.04 18.40
C GLU A 217 7.67 25.61 17.30
N THR A 218 8.13 24.35 17.35
CA THR A 218 9.21 23.83 16.48
C THR A 218 8.87 22.48 15.82
N ASN A 219 9.45 22.20 14.64
CA ASN A 219 9.29 20.92 13.93
C ASN A 219 10.25 19.81 14.41
N ALA A 220 10.38 19.60 15.72
CA ALA A 220 11.20 18.49 16.25
C ALA A 220 10.52 17.13 16.02
N HIS A 221 11.29 16.08 15.66
CA HIS A 221 10.79 14.70 15.51
C HIS A 221 9.59 14.50 14.55
N ALA A 222 9.39 15.38 13.56
CA ALA A 222 8.36 15.27 12.53
C ALA A 222 6.97 14.88 13.10
N LYS A 223 6.30 13.88 12.50
CA LYS A 223 4.96 13.43 12.91
C LYS A 223 4.88 12.96 14.36
N ALA A 224 5.88 12.23 14.86
CA ALA A 224 5.93 11.79 16.26
C ALA A 224 5.91 12.99 17.22
N GLY A 225 6.72 14.00 16.93
CA GLY A 225 6.76 15.22 17.73
C GLY A 225 5.46 16.02 17.64
N ASN A 226 4.80 16.04 16.48
CA ASN A 226 3.49 16.68 16.32
C ASN A 226 2.41 16.00 17.17
N LEU A 227 2.36 14.66 17.14
CA LEU A 227 1.46 13.87 17.98
C LEU A 227 1.75 14.08 19.48
N ASN A 228 3.02 14.10 19.88
CA ASN A 228 3.43 14.33 21.27
C ASN A 228 3.09 15.73 21.77
N ALA A 229 3.19 16.76 20.94
CA ALA A 229 2.82 18.12 21.31
C ALA A 229 1.32 18.27 21.62
N ALA A 230 0.47 17.41 21.04
CA ALA A 230 -0.96 17.41 21.29
C ALA A 230 -1.36 16.64 22.56
N LEU A 231 -0.54 15.69 23.04
CA LEU A 231 -0.85 14.88 24.23
C LEU A 231 -1.19 15.71 25.48
N PRO A 232 -0.42 16.77 25.87
CA PRO A 232 -0.75 17.57 27.06
C PRO A 232 -2.00 18.45 26.89
N GLU A 233 -2.39 18.77 25.66
CA GLU A 233 -3.54 19.64 25.34
C GLU A 233 -4.87 18.87 25.22
N THR A 234 -4.85 17.55 25.43
CA THR A 234 -5.97 16.65 25.12
C THR A 234 -6.14 15.57 26.19
N HIS A 235 -7.36 15.08 26.42
CA HIS A 235 -7.71 14.31 27.62
C HIS A 235 -8.57 13.05 27.39
N GLY A 236 -8.76 12.63 26.14
CA GLY A 236 -9.51 11.43 25.78
C GLY A 236 -8.83 10.14 26.25
N ASP A 237 -9.60 9.18 26.75
CA ASP A 237 -9.08 7.88 27.20
C ASP A 237 -8.34 7.11 26.09
N LEU A 238 -8.84 7.26 24.86
CA LEU A 238 -8.31 6.65 23.64
C LEU A 238 -7.94 7.72 22.62
N ILE A 239 -6.93 7.41 21.80
CA ILE A 239 -6.43 8.29 20.73
C ILE A 239 -6.58 7.55 19.39
N ALA A 240 -7.38 8.07 18.48
CA ALA A 240 -7.45 7.61 17.10
C ALA A 240 -6.48 8.43 16.24
N VAL A 241 -5.68 7.78 15.40
CA VAL A 241 -4.74 8.48 14.51
C VAL A 241 -5.10 8.21 13.06
N PHE A 242 -5.31 9.28 12.29
CA PHE A 242 -5.53 9.22 10.84
C PHE A 242 -4.59 10.19 10.13
N ASP A 243 -3.81 9.69 9.16
CA ASP A 243 -3.10 10.56 8.22
C ASP A 243 -4.11 11.48 7.51
N ALA A 244 -3.66 12.67 7.11
CA ALA A 244 -4.51 13.68 6.46
C ALA A 244 -5.20 13.18 5.16
N ASP A 245 -4.72 12.10 4.55
CA ASP A 245 -5.34 11.44 3.40
C ASP A 245 -6.13 10.17 3.73
N HIS A 246 -6.28 9.78 5.00
CA HIS A 246 -6.99 8.57 5.42
C HIS A 246 -8.36 8.92 6.02
N VAL A 247 -9.39 8.95 5.18
CA VAL A 247 -10.76 9.28 5.58
C VAL A 247 -11.40 8.07 6.28
N PRO A 248 -11.84 8.17 7.55
CA PRO A 248 -12.47 7.05 8.24
C PRO A 248 -13.92 6.81 7.80
N THR A 249 -14.37 5.56 7.92
CA THR A 249 -15.78 5.19 7.72
C THR A 249 -16.60 5.53 8.97
N ARG A 250 -17.93 5.69 8.82
CA ARG A 250 -18.81 6.08 9.95
C ARG A 250 -18.76 5.07 11.09
N ASP A 251 -18.53 3.79 10.78
CA ASP A 251 -18.50 2.70 11.74
C ASP A 251 -17.13 2.43 12.40
N PHE A 252 -16.11 3.25 12.16
CA PHE A 252 -14.75 3.02 12.69
C PHE A 252 -14.72 2.82 14.21
N LEU A 253 -15.28 3.76 14.98
CA LEU A 253 -15.25 3.69 16.45
C LEU A 253 -16.14 2.57 16.97
N LEU A 254 -17.34 2.39 16.41
CA LEU A 254 -18.23 1.30 16.81
C LEU A 254 -17.57 -0.08 16.67
N ALA A 255 -16.74 -0.25 15.63
CA ALA A 255 -16.07 -1.50 15.34
C ALA A 255 -14.76 -1.73 16.12
N THR A 256 -14.24 -0.72 16.84
CA THR A 256 -12.89 -0.76 17.42
C THR A 256 -12.86 -0.53 18.94
N VAL A 257 -13.67 0.37 19.50
CA VAL A 257 -13.58 0.74 20.93
C VAL A 257 -13.88 -0.45 21.86
N GLY A 258 -14.74 -1.39 21.43
CA GLY A 258 -15.12 -2.57 22.22
C GLY A 258 -13.95 -3.48 22.61
N PHE A 259 -12.85 -3.46 21.86
CA PHE A 259 -11.66 -4.27 22.19
C PHE A 259 -10.97 -3.80 23.48
N PHE A 260 -10.96 -2.50 23.78
CA PHE A 260 -10.30 -1.93 24.96
C PHE A 260 -11.02 -2.25 26.27
N ARG A 261 -12.29 -2.66 26.22
CA ARG A 261 -13.04 -3.11 27.40
C ARG A 261 -12.64 -4.53 27.83
N LYS A 262 -12.31 -5.38 26.86
CA LYS A 262 -12.03 -6.80 27.10
C LYS A 262 -10.66 -7.03 27.74
N ASP A 263 -9.68 -6.19 27.41
CA ASP A 263 -8.31 -6.34 27.87
C ASP A 263 -7.76 -4.98 28.35
N PRO A 264 -7.55 -4.80 29.67
CA PRO A 264 -6.99 -3.56 30.21
C PRO A 264 -5.54 -3.34 29.77
N LYS A 265 -4.81 -4.39 29.36
CA LYS A 265 -3.46 -4.29 28.80
C LYS A 265 -3.45 -4.05 27.29
N LEU A 266 -4.60 -3.93 26.64
CA LEU A 266 -4.65 -3.58 25.22
C LEU A 266 -4.24 -2.12 25.05
N PHE A 267 -3.15 -1.90 24.31
CA PHE A 267 -2.71 -0.55 23.95
C PHE A 267 -3.10 -0.15 22.53
N LEU A 268 -3.37 -1.12 21.63
CA LEU A 268 -3.54 -0.87 20.21
C LEU A 268 -4.64 -1.75 19.59
N VAL A 269 -5.50 -1.10 18.81
CA VAL A 269 -6.31 -1.74 17.78
C VAL A 269 -5.89 -1.16 16.42
N GLN A 270 -5.19 -1.96 15.62
CA GLN A 270 -4.78 -1.60 14.26
C GLN A 270 -5.83 -2.09 13.26
N THR A 271 -6.18 -1.25 12.29
CA THR A 271 -7.06 -1.61 11.16
C THR A 271 -6.29 -1.58 9.82
N PRO A 272 -6.77 -2.23 8.75
CA PRO A 272 -6.16 -2.22 7.43
C PRO A 272 -6.02 -0.82 6.84
N HIS A 273 -4.94 -0.55 6.12
CA HIS A 273 -4.92 0.57 5.18
C HIS A 273 -5.50 0.11 3.85
N PHE A 274 -6.64 0.66 3.49
CA PHE A 274 -7.28 0.47 2.19
C PHE A 274 -7.10 1.74 1.36
N PHE A 275 -6.78 1.61 0.07
CA PHE A 275 -6.49 2.74 -0.81
C PHE A 275 -7.45 2.77 -2.00
N LEU A 276 -7.91 3.97 -2.36
CA LEU A 276 -8.79 4.19 -3.52
C LEU A 276 -8.02 4.28 -4.84
N SER A 277 -6.79 4.81 -4.77
CA SER A 277 -5.92 4.93 -5.94
C SER A 277 -5.00 3.71 -6.07
N PRO A 278 -4.70 3.29 -7.32
CA PRO A 278 -3.63 2.33 -7.58
C PRO A 278 -2.27 2.92 -7.22
N ASP A 279 -1.35 2.07 -6.79
CA ASP A 279 0.07 2.43 -6.79
C ASP A 279 0.63 2.53 -8.23
N PRO A 280 1.82 3.12 -8.42
CA PRO A 280 2.38 3.32 -9.77
C PRO A 280 2.58 2.02 -10.57
N LEU A 281 2.92 0.90 -9.93
CA LEU A 281 3.03 -0.39 -10.61
C LEU A 281 1.67 -0.83 -11.13
N GLU A 282 0.66 -0.77 -10.28
CA GLU A 282 -0.70 -1.20 -10.65
C GLU A 282 -1.30 -0.35 -11.76
N ARG A 283 -1.06 0.96 -11.69
CA ARG A 283 -1.53 1.90 -12.71
C ARG A 283 -0.81 1.68 -14.04
N ASN A 284 0.51 1.69 -14.03
CA ASN A 284 1.31 1.69 -15.25
C ASN A 284 1.20 0.33 -15.98
N LEU A 285 0.98 -0.77 -15.23
CA LEU A 285 0.72 -2.10 -15.78
C LEU A 285 -0.78 -2.45 -15.92
N LYS A 286 -1.69 -1.54 -15.56
CA LYS A 286 -3.16 -1.67 -15.64
C LYS A 286 -3.69 -2.94 -14.95
N THR A 287 -3.24 -3.19 -13.73
CA THR A 287 -3.58 -4.41 -12.96
C THR A 287 -4.56 -4.17 -11.80
N PHE A 288 -4.75 -2.91 -11.37
CA PHE A 288 -5.53 -2.53 -10.17
C PHE A 288 -6.91 -3.18 -10.06
N GLU A 289 -7.72 -3.17 -11.13
CA GLU A 289 -9.10 -3.68 -11.06
C GLU A 289 -9.21 -5.19 -10.81
N ARG A 290 -8.14 -5.96 -11.04
CA ARG A 290 -8.19 -7.43 -11.09
C ARG A 290 -7.22 -8.11 -10.13
N MET A 291 -6.06 -7.50 -9.90
CA MET A 291 -4.99 -8.04 -9.08
C MET A 291 -4.99 -7.33 -7.72
N PRO A 292 -4.79 -8.04 -6.60
CA PRO A 292 -4.57 -7.42 -5.30
C PRO A 292 -3.36 -6.48 -5.27
N SER A 293 -3.49 -5.37 -4.54
CA SER A 293 -2.44 -4.37 -4.33
C SER A 293 -1.32 -4.89 -3.42
N GLU A 294 -0.18 -4.19 -3.41
CA GLU A 294 0.95 -4.60 -2.57
C GLU A 294 0.59 -4.69 -1.08
N ASN A 295 -0.10 -3.66 -0.55
CA ASN A 295 -0.48 -3.55 0.86
C ASN A 295 -1.50 -4.63 1.28
N GLU A 296 -2.25 -5.21 0.35
CA GLU A 296 -3.25 -6.26 0.65
C GLU A 296 -2.59 -7.54 1.17
N MET A 297 -1.35 -7.86 0.78
CA MET A 297 -0.62 -8.98 1.37
C MET A 297 -0.35 -8.73 2.86
N PHE A 298 0.08 -7.52 3.20
CA PHE A 298 0.41 -7.15 4.56
C PHE A 298 -0.84 -7.08 5.44
N TYR A 299 -1.87 -6.33 5.02
CA TYR A 299 -3.09 -6.13 5.80
C TYR A 299 -4.09 -7.30 5.69
N GLY A 300 -4.09 -8.06 4.61
CA GLY A 300 -4.99 -9.20 4.44
C GLY A 300 -4.53 -10.45 5.18
N MET A 301 -3.21 -10.65 5.30
CA MET A 301 -2.62 -11.93 5.72
C MET A 301 -1.56 -11.74 6.82
N ILE A 302 -0.53 -10.90 6.59
CA ILE A 302 0.62 -10.78 7.51
C ILE A 302 0.18 -10.22 8.87
N GLN A 303 -0.55 -9.10 8.93
CA GLN A 303 -1.02 -8.49 10.18
C GLN A 303 -1.91 -9.44 11.00
N ARG A 304 -2.74 -10.26 10.33
CA ARG A 304 -3.52 -11.33 10.99
C ARG A 304 -2.63 -12.43 11.57
N GLY A 305 -1.52 -12.72 10.91
CA GLY A 305 -0.48 -13.63 11.41
C GLY A 305 0.30 -13.03 12.58
N LEU A 306 0.68 -11.76 12.50
CA LEU A 306 1.35 -11.04 13.60
C LEU A 306 0.47 -10.99 14.86
N ASP A 307 -0.83 -10.73 14.70
CA ASP A 307 -1.83 -10.70 15.79
C ASP A 307 -1.91 -12.05 16.54
N ARG A 308 -1.72 -13.19 15.85
CA ARG A 308 -1.67 -14.52 16.50
C ARG A 308 -0.63 -14.61 17.61
N TRP A 309 0.46 -13.86 17.44
CA TRP A 309 1.64 -13.88 18.28
C TRP A 309 1.77 -12.63 19.16
N ASN A 310 0.70 -11.80 19.26
CA ASN A 310 0.72 -10.50 19.94
C ASN A 310 1.83 -9.58 19.40
N GLY A 311 2.01 -9.58 18.08
CA GLY A 311 3.01 -8.79 17.37
C GLY A 311 2.42 -7.84 16.33
N ALA A 312 1.10 -7.64 16.32
CA ALA A 312 0.46 -6.64 15.45
C ALA A 312 0.87 -5.24 15.93
N PHE A 313 1.54 -4.48 15.08
CA PHE A 313 2.11 -3.19 15.47
C PHE A 313 1.36 -2.02 14.84
N PHE A 314 1.57 -0.84 15.42
CA PHE A 314 0.97 0.41 14.96
C PHE A 314 1.61 0.83 13.63
N CYS A 315 0.78 1.07 12.62
CA CYS A 315 1.19 1.44 11.26
C CYS A 315 0.99 2.94 10.98
N GLY A 316 1.05 3.78 12.02
CA GLY A 316 1.05 5.24 11.89
C GLY A 316 -0.32 5.87 11.66
N SER A 317 -1.32 5.09 11.23
CA SER A 317 -2.65 5.58 10.89
C SER A 317 -3.67 4.44 10.95
N ALA A 318 -4.96 4.78 10.93
CA ALA A 318 -6.07 3.83 10.98
C ALA A 318 -6.01 2.94 12.23
N ALA A 319 -5.69 3.55 13.36
CA ALA A 319 -5.47 2.84 14.61
C ALA A 319 -6.07 3.62 15.78
N LEU A 320 -6.48 2.87 16.79
CA LEU A 320 -6.92 3.38 18.08
C LEU A 320 -5.89 2.94 19.12
N LEU A 321 -5.43 3.87 19.96
CA LEU A 321 -4.43 3.65 20.99
C LEU A 321 -4.95 4.02 22.37
N ARG A 322 -4.51 3.32 23.42
CA ARG A 322 -4.80 3.70 24.81
C ARG A 322 -3.84 4.79 25.27
N ARG A 323 -4.37 5.96 25.65
CA ARG A 323 -3.57 7.11 26.10
C ARG A 323 -2.65 6.76 27.27
N ALA A 324 -3.21 6.17 28.33
CA ALA A 324 -2.45 5.81 29.53
C ALA A 324 -1.21 4.93 29.24
N CYS A 325 -1.30 4.03 28.26
CA CYS A 325 -0.16 3.22 27.85
C CYS A 325 0.92 4.06 27.14
N LEU A 326 0.51 4.97 26.25
CA LEU A 326 1.42 5.88 25.55
C LEU A 326 2.15 6.80 26.53
N GLU A 327 1.44 7.38 27.49
CA GLU A 327 2.03 8.28 28.49
C GLU A 327 3.07 7.56 29.36
N GLU A 328 2.85 6.28 29.70
CA GLU A 328 3.81 5.49 30.48
C GLU A 328 5.16 5.31 29.77
N VAL A 329 5.17 5.29 28.43
CA VAL A 329 6.39 5.20 27.60
C VAL A 329 6.94 6.56 27.16
N GLY A 330 6.34 7.67 27.62
CA GLY A 330 6.76 9.02 27.26
C GLY A 330 6.22 9.51 25.91
N GLY A 331 5.09 8.94 25.46
CA GLY A 331 4.42 9.28 24.20
C GLY A 331 4.90 8.45 23.01
N PHE A 332 4.77 9.00 21.81
CA PHE A 332 5.25 8.42 20.57
C PHE A 332 6.79 8.52 20.50
N SER A 333 7.46 7.40 20.19
CA SER A 333 8.92 7.33 20.07
C SER A 333 9.42 8.13 18.85
N GLY A 334 10.60 8.74 18.93
CA GLY A 334 11.13 9.62 17.86
C GLY A 334 12.56 9.33 17.44
N LEU A 335 13.09 8.13 17.74
CA LEU A 335 14.47 7.77 17.39
C LEU A 335 14.56 7.23 15.95
N SER A 336 13.58 6.44 15.52
CA SER A 336 13.42 5.99 14.14
C SER A 336 12.50 6.93 13.37
N ILE A 337 12.70 7.05 12.05
CA ILE A 337 11.77 7.75 11.16
C ILE A 337 10.44 6.98 10.94
N THR A 338 10.34 5.75 11.44
CA THR A 338 9.09 4.98 11.57
C THR A 338 8.72 4.92 13.04
N GLU A 339 8.22 6.05 13.56
CA GLU A 339 7.85 6.26 14.96
C GLU A 339 6.81 5.25 15.45
N ASP A 340 5.97 4.81 14.52
CA ASP A 340 4.78 4.02 14.73
C ASP A 340 5.11 2.60 15.19
N ALA A 341 5.84 1.85 14.35
CA ALA A 341 6.32 0.52 14.63
C ALA A 341 7.28 0.52 15.83
N GLU A 342 8.06 1.60 15.97
CA GLU A 342 8.96 1.81 17.08
C GLU A 342 8.21 1.96 18.43
N THR A 343 7.16 2.77 18.47
CA THR A 343 6.32 2.95 19.66
C THR A 343 5.65 1.64 20.06
N ALA A 344 5.11 0.91 19.09
CA ALA A 344 4.52 -0.40 19.34
C ALA A 344 5.54 -1.42 19.89
N LEU A 345 6.79 -1.38 19.43
CA LEU A 345 7.86 -2.25 19.92
C LEU A 345 8.15 -2.00 21.41
N ASP A 346 8.19 -0.73 21.83
CA ASP A 346 8.41 -0.37 23.23
C ASP A 346 7.24 -0.77 24.13
N LEU A 347 6.00 -0.55 23.66
CA LEU A 347 4.79 -0.94 24.39
C LEU A 347 4.67 -2.46 24.55
N HIS A 348 4.93 -3.23 23.49
CA HIS A 348 5.01 -4.68 23.59
C HIS A 348 6.10 -5.15 24.55
N ALA A 349 7.26 -4.47 24.57
CA ALA A 349 8.34 -4.79 25.51
C ALA A 349 7.97 -4.48 26.97
N ARG A 350 7.01 -3.59 27.24
CA ARG A 350 6.42 -3.40 28.58
C ARG A 350 5.33 -4.42 28.93
N GLY A 351 5.03 -5.35 28.01
CA GLY A 351 4.06 -6.42 28.25
C GLY A 351 2.62 -6.02 27.96
N TYR A 352 2.41 -4.92 27.24
CA TYR A 352 1.10 -4.56 26.68
C TYR A 352 0.73 -5.46 25.49
N ASN A 353 -0.56 -5.50 25.17
CA ASN A 353 -1.13 -6.31 24.10
C ASN A 353 -1.63 -5.45 22.94
N SER A 354 -1.66 -6.04 21.76
CA SER A 354 -2.19 -5.46 20.53
C SER A 354 -3.25 -6.35 19.90
N VAL A 355 -4.12 -5.73 19.10
CA VAL A 355 -5.13 -6.38 18.29
C VAL A 355 -5.06 -5.85 16.87
N TYR A 356 -5.14 -6.76 15.90
CA TYR A 356 -5.46 -6.40 14.52
C TYR A 356 -6.92 -6.73 14.19
N TYR A 357 -7.69 -5.73 13.77
CA TYR A 357 -9.07 -5.92 13.32
C TYR A 357 -9.14 -5.74 11.80
N GLY A 358 -9.13 -6.86 11.07
CA GLY A 358 -8.97 -6.90 9.61
C GLY A 358 -10.15 -6.43 8.75
N LYS A 359 -10.93 -5.44 9.20
CA LYS A 359 -12.03 -4.78 8.45
C LYS A 359 -11.55 -3.43 7.92
N PRO A 360 -11.70 -3.11 6.62
CA PRO A 360 -11.25 -1.82 6.06
C PRO A 360 -12.15 -0.68 6.55
N LEU A 361 -11.65 0.13 7.48
CA LEU A 361 -12.40 1.20 8.14
C LEU A 361 -11.91 2.61 7.78
N ILE A 362 -11.00 2.70 6.81
CA ILE A 362 -10.54 3.97 6.22
C ILE A 362 -10.45 3.81 4.70
N ALA A 363 -10.39 4.91 3.98
CA ALA A 363 -9.92 4.93 2.60
C ALA A 363 -8.84 6.01 2.41
N GLY A 364 -7.68 5.58 1.92
CA GLY A 364 -6.49 6.40 1.71
C GLY A 364 -6.15 6.61 0.24
N LEU A 365 -5.06 7.35 0.01
CA LEU A 365 -4.46 7.56 -1.32
C LEU A 365 -3.03 6.97 -1.39
N GLN A 366 -2.73 6.24 -2.46
CA GLN A 366 -1.38 5.81 -2.82
C GLN A 366 -0.58 6.96 -3.47
N PRO A 367 0.77 6.92 -3.41
CA PRO A 367 1.63 7.86 -4.14
C PRO A 367 1.34 7.86 -5.65
N GLU A 368 1.25 9.04 -6.24
CA GLU A 368 0.85 9.20 -7.64
C GLU A 368 2.00 9.05 -8.64
N SER A 369 3.26 9.09 -8.22
CA SER A 369 4.40 8.85 -9.11
C SER A 369 5.30 7.76 -8.58
N TYR A 370 5.99 7.07 -9.48
CA TYR A 370 6.99 6.08 -9.12
C TYR A 370 8.09 6.68 -8.23
N ALA A 371 8.48 7.94 -8.46
CA ALA A 371 9.45 8.63 -7.62
C ALA A 371 8.92 8.84 -6.18
N ALA A 372 7.67 9.28 -6.03
CA ALA A 372 7.03 9.42 -4.72
C ALA A 372 6.89 8.06 -4.00
N PHE A 373 6.53 7.01 -4.75
CA PHE A 373 6.47 5.64 -4.24
C PHE A 373 7.83 5.17 -3.72
N ILE A 374 8.91 5.30 -4.51
CA ILE A 374 10.27 4.94 -4.07
C ILE A 374 10.71 5.77 -2.86
N GLY A 375 10.40 7.07 -2.82
CA GLY A 375 10.69 7.93 -1.66
C GLY A 375 10.00 7.43 -0.39
N GLN A 376 8.72 7.06 -0.47
CA GLN A 376 7.98 6.49 0.66
C GLN A 376 8.60 5.16 1.14
N ARG A 377 8.88 4.23 0.22
CA ARG A 377 9.42 2.91 0.56
C ARG A 377 10.86 2.96 1.06
N SER A 378 11.65 3.92 0.58
CA SER A 378 12.98 4.19 1.11
C SER A 378 12.90 4.62 2.57
N ARG A 379 11.96 5.50 2.95
CA ARG A 379 11.76 5.89 4.35
C ARG A 379 11.37 4.70 5.23
N TRP A 380 10.46 3.85 4.77
CA TRP A 380 10.09 2.65 5.54
C TRP A 380 11.27 1.68 5.70
N ALA A 381 12.05 1.46 4.65
CA ALA A 381 13.26 0.63 4.71
C ALA A 381 14.30 1.17 5.69
N GLN A 382 14.53 2.49 5.66
CA GLN A 382 15.44 3.17 6.56
C GLN A 382 14.97 3.08 8.02
N GLY A 383 13.69 3.37 8.30
CA GLY A 383 13.15 3.32 9.67
C GLY A 383 13.14 1.91 10.27
N MET A 384 12.85 0.90 9.46
CA MET A 384 12.93 -0.50 9.90
C MET A 384 14.38 -0.97 10.10
N THR A 385 15.32 -0.47 9.28
CA THR A 385 16.76 -0.69 9.50
C THR A 385 17.24 -0.01 10.79
N GLN A 386 16.77 1.21 11.06
CA GLN A 386 17.02 1.93 12.32
C GLN A 386 16.52 1.15 13.53
N ILE A 387 15.28 0.62 13.49
CA ILE A 387 14.72 -0.22 14.56
C ILE A 387 15.59 -1.46 14.77
N PHE A 388 15.98 -2.14 13.69
CA PHE A 388 16.83 -3.33 13.77
C PHE A 388 18.20 -3.03 14.41
N MET A 389 18.86 -1.96 14.01
CA MET A 389 20.20 -1.62 14.48
C MET A 389 20.22 -0.98 15.87
N MET A 390 19.31 -0.05 16.14
CA MET A 390 19.33 0.77 17.36
C MET A 390 18.51 0.15 18.51
N LYS A 391 17.41 -0.54 18.21
CA LYS A 391 16.55 -1.18 19.24
C LYS A 391 16.66 -2.69 19.27
N ASN A 392 17.11 -3.31 18.19
CA ASN A 392 17.34 -4.74 18.01
C ASN A 392 16.27 -5.63 18.68
N PRO A 393 15.16 -5.93 17.97
CA PRO A 393 14.07 -6.74 18.51
C PRO A 393 14.48 -8.13 19.01
N LEU A 394 15.58 -8.71 18.52
CA LEU A 394 16.04 -10.06 18.93
C LEU A 394 16.50 -10.12 20.39
N ILE A 395 17.08 -9.03 20.89
CA ILE A 395 17.67 -8.97 22.24
C ILE A 395 16.91 -8.02 23.18
N LYS A 396 15.93 -7.27 22.67
CA LYS A 396 15.10 -6.37 23.48
C LYS A 396 14.41 -7.15 24.61
N ARG A 397 14.65 -6.70 25.85
CA ARG A 397 14.04 -7.28 27.06
C ARG A 397 12.53 -7.05 27.06
N GLY A 398 11.79 -7.96 27.70
CA GLY A 398 10.32 -7.87 27.83
C GLY A 398 9.52 -8.46 26.66
N LEU A 399 10.12 -8.61 25.46
CA LEU A 399 9.49 -9.32 24.34
C LEU A 399 9.57 -10.83 24.48
N ARG A 400 8.46 -11.51 24.20
CA ARG A 400 8.39 -12.97 24.05
C ARG A 400 9.03 -13.41 22.73
N LEU A 401 9.54 -14.64 22.67
CA LEU A 401 10.18 -15.17 21.46
C LEU A 401 9.32 -15.03 20.17
N PRO A 402 8.01 -15.34 20.16
CA PRO A 402 7.18 -15.11 18.98
C PRO A 402 7.10 -13.64 18.57
N GLN A 403 7.02 -12.70 19.52
CA GLN A 403 7.02 -11.27 19.23
C GLN A 403 8.35 -10.82 18.63
N ARG A 404 9.48 -11.37 19.13
CA ARG A 404 10.80 -11.10 18.54
C ARG A 404 10.85 -11.54 17.09
N LEU A 405 10.31 -12.73 16.77
CA LEU A 405 10.22 -13.22 15.39
C LEU A 405 9.29 -12.36 14.53
N CYS A 406 8.17 -11.87 15.07
CA CYS A 406 7.28 -10.93 14.38
C CYS A 406 8.00 -9.64 13.97
N TYR A 407 8.66 -8.97 14.92
CA TYR A 407 9.42 -7.75 14.64
C TYR A 407 10.65 -8.01 13.76
N LEU A 408 11.28 -9.17 13.89
CA LEU A 408 12.35 -9.61 12.99
C LEU A 408 11.84 -9.74 11.56
N ALA A 409 10.70 -10.41 11.37
CA ALA A 409 10.06 -10.58 10.06
C ALA A 409 9.82 -9.23 9.39
N SER A 410 9.27 -8.27 10.13
CA SER A 410 8.98 -6.93 9.62
C SER A 410 10.24 -6.10 9.35
N SER A 411 11.25 -6.19 10.23
CA SER A 411 12.47 -5.37 10.09
C SER A 411 13.41 -5.93 9.02
N MET A 412 13.67 -7.24 9.04
CA MET A 412 14.59 -7.90 8.11
C MET A 412 14.03 -7.97 6.69
N PHE A 413 12.70 -8.00 6.49
CA PHE A 413 12.10 -7.97 5.16
C PHE A 413 12.71 -6.89 4.26
N TRP A 414 12.96 -5.70 4.82
CA TRP A 414 13.52 -4.56 4.09
C TRP A 414 14.95 -4.76 3.59
N LEU A 415 15.63 -5.85 3.95
CA LEU A 415 16.94 -6.22 3.41
C LEU A 415 16.84 -7.00 2.09
N PHE A 416 15.63 -7.23 1.55
CA PHE A 416 15.44 -7.85 0.24
C PHE A 416 16.25 -7.22 -0.90
N PRO A 417 16.54 -5.90 -0.93
CA PRO A 417 17.26 -5.29 -2.05
C PRO A 417 18.61 -5.94 -2.32
N PHE A 418 19.36 -6.31 -1.27
CA PHE A 418 20.67 -6.94 -1.43
C PHE A 418 20.56 -8.31 -2.09
N SER A 419 19.60 -9.13 -1.66
CA SER A 419 19.36 -10.45 -2.26
C SER A 419 18.89 -10.34 -3.72
N ARG A 420 17.98 -9.39 -4.02
CA ARG A 420 17.44 -9.19 -5.37
C ARG A 420 18.51 -8.70 -6.34
N LEU A 421 19.34 -7.75 -5.91
CA LEU A 421 20.45 -7.25 -6.73
C LEU A 421 21.48 -8.37 -6.98
N MET A 422 21.80 -9.19 -5.97
CA MET A 422 22.69 -10.32 -6.16
C MET A 422 22.12 -11.35 -7.13
N PHE A 423 20.84 -11.73 -7.01
CA PHE A 423 20.20 -12.65 -7.96
C PHE A 423 20.14 -12.11 -9.39
N LEU A 424 20.04 -10.78 -9.54
CA LEU A 424 20.03 -10.11 -10.82
C LEU A 424 21.38 -10.24 -11.55
N VAL A 425 22.49 -10.04 -10.83
CA VAL A 425 23.85 -10.07 -11.39
C VAL A 425 24.50 -11.45 -11.39
N ALA A 426 24.01 -12.39 -10.56
CA ALA A 426 24.54 -13.75 -10.43
C ALA A 426 24.82 -14.45 -11.78
N PRO A 427 23.87 -14.51 -12.75
CA PRO A 427 24.15 -15.18 -14.03
C PRO A 427 25.23 -14.45 -14.87
N LEU A 428 25.40 -13.14 -14.70
CA LEU A 428 26.35 -12.35 -15.48
C LEU A 428 27.81 -12.67 -15.14
N PHE A 429 28.10 -13.13 -13.92
CA PHE A 429 29.44 -13.58 -13.52
C PHE A 429 29.95 -14.71 -14.43
N TYR A 430 29.11 -15.71 -14.64
CA TYR A 430 29.46 -16.78 -15.56
C TYR A 430 29.43 -16.27 -17.00
N LEU A 431 28.37 -15.61 -17.45
CA LEU A 431 28.20 -15.24 -18.88
C LEU A 431 29.32 -14.34 -19.42
N PHE A 432 29.82 -13.39 -18.64
CA PHE A 432 30.86 -12.47 -19.08
C PHE A 432 32.28 -12.90 -18.70
N PHE A 433 32.45 -13.55 -17.54
CA PHE A 433 33.79 -13.81 -16.98
C PHE A 433 34.12 -15.30 -16.85
N GLY A 434 33.18 -16.20 -17.15
CA GLY A 434 33.36 -17.64 -16.98
C GLY A 434 33.42 -18.10 -15.53
N LEU A 435 33.06 -17.25 -14.56
CA LEU A 435 33.19 -17.55 -13.14
C LEU A 435 32.10 -18.51 -12.66
N GLU A 436 32.50 -19.71 -12.23
CA GLU A 436 31.61 -20.73 -11.69
C GLU A 436 31.26 -20.46 -10.21
N ILE A 437 30.43 -19.45 -9.97
CA ILE A 437 30.00 -19.07 -8.61
C ILE A 437 29.01 -20.07 -7.97
N TYR A 438 28.53 -21.03 -8.76
CA TYR A 438 27.58 -22.07 -8.41
C TYR A 438 27.92 -23.34 -9.18
N ARG A 439 28.48 -24.34 -8.49
CA ARG A 439 28.97 -25.58 -9.13
C ARG A 439 27.90 -26.67 -9.06
N ALA A 440 27.16 -26.85 -10.14
CA ALA A 440 26.17 -27.92 -10.28
C ALA A 440 25.88 -28.22 -11.75
N THR A 441 25.52 -29.46 -12.02
CA THR A 441 24.95 -29.88 -13.31
C THR A 441 23.51 -29.41 -13.47
N ALA A 442 22.99 -29.39 -14.71
CA ALA A 442 21.59 -29.05 -14.95
C ALA A 442 20.62 -30.05 -14.29
N ALA A 443 21.02 -31.32 -14.19
CA ALA A 443 20.23 -32.36 -13.53
C ALA A 443 20.16 -32.15 -12.01
N GLU A 444 21.27 -31.78 -11.36
CA GLU A 444 21.27 -31.40 -9.94
C GLU A 444 20.47 -30.11 -9.70
N PHE A 445 20.60 -29.12 -10.58
CA PHE A 445 19.77 -27.91 -10.53
C PHE A 445 18.27 -28.25 -10.58
N ALA A 446 17.86 -29.15 -11.47
CA ALA A 446 16.47 -29.62 -11.56
C ALA A 446 16.04 -30.39 -10.30
N GLY A 447 16.90 -31.27 -9.76
CA GLY A 447 16.60 -32.11 -8.60
C GLY A 447 16.56 -31.37 -7.27
N TYR A 448 17.32 -30.28 -7.12
CA TYR A 448 17.41 -29.52 -5.87
C TYR A 448 16.83 -28.11 -5.97
N THR A 449 17.34 -27.28 -6.88
CA THR A 449 16.97 -25.86 -6.95
C THR A 449 15.55 -25.67 -7.47
N LEU A 450 15.21 -26.30 -8.60
CA LEU A 450 13.89 -26.14 -9.20
C LEU A 450 12.78 -26.70 -8.29
N THR A 451 13.02 -27.84 -7.65
CA THR A 451 12.07 -28.46 -6.71
C THR A 451 11.85 -27.59 -5.47
N TYR A 452 12.91 -26.99 -4.93
CA TYR A 452 12.84 -25.96 -3.87
C TYR A 452 12.01 -24.74 -4.30
N LEU A 453 12.24 -24.19 -5.50
CA LEU A 453 11.50 -23.03 -6.00
C LEU A 453 10.02 -23.34 -6.18
N VAL A 454 9.68 -24.51 -6.73
CA VAL A 454 8.29 -24.96 -6.89
C VAL A 454 7.61 -25.13 -5.54
N ALA A 455 8.26 -25.79 -4.56
CA ALA A 455 7.73 -25.94 -3.21
C ALA A 455 7.47 -24.57 -2.56
N SER A 456 8.41 -23.64 -2.69
CA SER A 456 8.31 -22.28 -2.16
C SER A 456 7.14 -21.51 -2.80
N LEU A 457 6.98 -21.57 -4.12
CA LEU A 457 5.85 -20.96 -4.84
C LEU A 457 4.51 -21.59 -4.46
N MET A 458 4.47 -22.91 -4.23
CA MET A 458 3.26 -23.60 -3.79
C MET A 458 2.83 -23.17 -2.39
N ILE A 459 3.77 -23.03 -1.45
CA ILE A 459 3.53 -22.52 -0.10
C ILE A 459 3.06 -21.07 -0.16
N GLN A 460 3.78 -20.20 -0.86
CA GLN A 460 3.41 -18.79 -0.99
C GLN A 460 2.03 -18.64 -1.61
N ASN A 461 1.70 -19.39 -2.66
CA ASN A 461 0.36 -19.40 -3.25
C ASN A 461 -0.69 -20.01 -2.31
N ALA A 462 -0.31 -20.95 -1.45
CA ALA A 462 -1.22 -21.56 -0.50
C ALA A 462 -1.65 -20.61 0.61
N LEU A 463 -0.70 -19.86 1.16
CA LEU A 463 -0.89 -18.97 2.28
C LEU A 463 -1.37 -17.58 1.83
N ASN A 464 -0.70 -17.02 0.83
CA ASN A 464 -0.86 -15.62 0.42
C ASN A 464 -1.60 -15.42 -0.91
N GLY A 465 -1.93 -16.50 -1.64
CA GLY A 465 -2.38 -16.41 -3.03
C GLY A 465 -3.67 -15.61 -3.29
N ARG A 466 -4.48 -15.32 -2.26
CA ARG A 466 -5.64 -14.40 -2.36
C ARG A 466 -5.24 -12.92 -2.37
N PHE A 467 -4.08 -12.59 -1.82
CA PHE A 467 -3.62 -11.22 -1.58
C PHE A 467 -2.32 -10.89 -2.34
N ARG A 468 -1.62 -11.90 -2.87
CA ARG A 468 -0.42 -11.71 -3.67
C ARG A 468 -0.30 -12.83 -4.70
N TRP A 469 -0.28 -12.45 -5.98
CA TRP A 469 -0.15 -13.42 -7.06
C TRP A 469 1.32 -13.83 -7.27
N PRO A 470 1.57 -15.04 -7.82
CA PRO A 470 2.93 -15.51 -8.10
C PRO A 470 3.75 -14.51 -8.93
N LEU A 471 5.03 -14.34 -8.58
CA LEU A 471 6.02 -13.46 -9.25
C LEU A 471 5.75 -11.94 -9.17
N ILE A 472 4.64 -11.53 -8.59
CA ILE A 472 4.35 -10.09 -8.37
C ILE A 472 5.20 -9.54 -7.23
N SER A 473 5.49 -10.32 -6.18
CA SER A 473 6.43 -9.88 -5.13
C SER A 473 7.82 -9.60 -5.67
N GLU A 474 8.34 -10.50 -6.50
CA GLU A 474 9.61 -10.36 -7.19
C GLU A 474 9.65 -9.04 -7.99
N LEU A 475 8.55 -8.69 -8.66
CA LEU A 475 8.45 -7.46 -9.44
C LEU A 475 8.46 -6.22 -8.56
N TYR A 476 7.62 -6.16 -7.52
CA TYR A 476 7.62 -5.04 -6.56
C TYR A 476 8.98 -4.86 -5.91
N GLU A 477 9.62 -5.95 -5.50
CA GLU A 477 10.92 -5.94 -4.86
C GLU A 477 12.01 -5.47 -5.85
N LEU A 478 12.08 -6.01 -7.07
CA LEU A 478 13.05 -5.54 -8.07
C LEU A 478 12.85 -4.06 -8.39
N SER A 479 11.60 -3.63 -8.60
CA SER A 479 11.27 -2.22 -8.87
C SER A 479 11.70 -1.28 -7.75
N GLN A 480 11.92 -1.76 -6.51
CA GLN A 480 12.37 -0.93 -5.40
C GLN A 480 13.89 -1.01 -5.16
N SER A 481 14.49 -2.18 -5.44
CA SER A 481 15.80 -2.59 -4.92
C SER A 481 16.96 -1.63 -5.27
N LEU A 482 16.99 -1.10 -6.49
CA LEU A 482 18.09 -0.22 -6.94
C LEU A 482 18.20 1.06 -6.12
N HIS A 483 17.08 1.58 -5.62
CA HIS A 483 17.02 2.85 -4.89
C HIS A 483 17.00 2.63 -3.39
N THR A 484 16.22 1.65 -2.91
CA THR A 484 16.09 1.37 -1.48
C THR A 484 17.39 0.80 -0.88
N SER A 485 18.18 0.04 -1.65
CA SER A 485 19.50 -0.43 -1.21
C SER A 485 20.43 0.73 -0.81
N VAL A 486 20.48 1.80 -1.61
CA VAL A 486 21.27 3.00 -1.30
C VAL A 486 20.79 3.66 0.00
N ALA A 487 19.47 3.76 0.18
CA ALA A 487 18.88 4.32 1.39
C ALA A 487 19.25 3.49 2.64
N ILE A 488 19.18 2.16 2.54
CA ILE A 488 19.54 1.23 3.62
C ILE A 488 21.03 1.29 3.94
N VAL A 489 21.92 1.29 2.95
CA VAL A 489 23.38 1.39 3.17
C VAL A 489 23.72 2.69 3.89
N LYS A 490 23.12 3.82 3.50
CA LYS A 490 23.31 5.11 4.20
C LYS A 490 22.91 5.02 5.67
N THR A 491 21.78 4.38 5.97
CA THR A 491 21.33 4.14 7.35
C THR A 491 22.24 3.17 8.11
N MET A 492 22.77 2.14 7.45
CA MET A 492 23.72 1.20 8.08
C MET A 492 25.05 1.86 8.43
N ILE A 493 25.51 2.80 7.60
CA ILE A 493 26.73 3.59 7.89
C ILE A 493 26.48 4.57 9.04
N ASP A 494 25.34 5.26 9.04
CA ASP A 494 24.98 6.20 10.09
C ASP A 494 23.47 6.18 10.34
N PRO A 495 22.99 5.45 11.37
CA PRO A 495 21.56 5.28 11.61
C PRO A 495 20.90 6.54 12.20
N ARG A 496 21.65 7.58 12.57
CA ARG A 496 21.07 8.82 13.14
C ARG A 496 20.85 9.93 12.11
N LYS A 497 21.52 9.85 10.95
CA LYS A 497 21.43 10.85 9.88
C LYS A 497 20.14 10.84 9.04
N PRO A 498 19.47 9.72 8.77
CA PRO A 498 18.26 9.74 7.94
C PRO A 498 17.19 10.64 8.55
N THR A 499 16.86 11.72 7.86
CA THR A 499 15.81 12.66 8.25
C THR A 499 14.54 12.44 7.42
N PHE A 500 13.38 12.66 8.03
CA PHE A 500 12.11 12.60 7.34
C PHE A 500 11.96 13.77 6.35
N GLN A 501 11.89 13.47 5.05
CA GLN A 501 11.45 14.43 4.03
C GLN A 501 10.02 14.08 3.61
N VAL A 502 9.16 15.10 3.58
CA VAL A 502 7.74 14.91 3.26
C VAL A 502 7.59 14.58 1.78
N THR A 503 6.89 13.49 1.49
CA THR A 503 6.58 13.10 0.11
C THR A 503 5.40 13.94 -0.36
N ALA A 504 5.54 14.65 -1.48
CA ALA A 504 4.41 15.34 -2.08
C ALA A 504 3.31 14.32 -2.45
N LYS A 505 2.08 14.56 -1.97
CA LYS A 505 0.87 13.80 -2.32
C LYS A 505 -0.06 14.73 -3.11
N GLY A 506 -0.74 14.22 -4.14
CA GLY A 506 -1.71 14.99 -4.95
C GLY A 506 -1.13 15.77 -6.14
N ALA A 507 0.00 15.33 -6.71
CA ALA A 507 0.55 15.90 -7.94
C ALA A 507 0.06 15.12 -9.18
N THR A 508 -0.86 15.73 -9.95
CA THR A 508 -1.38 15.12 -11.20
C THR A 508 -0.29 15.00 -12.27
N LEU A 509 -0.20 13.82 -12.88
CA LEU A 509 0.67 13.58 -14.04
C LEU A 509 0.00 14.09 -15.32
N ALA A 510 0.44 15.24 -15.82
CA ALA A 510 -0.18 15.86 -17.00
C ALA A 510 0.09 15.09 -18.32
N HIS A 511 1.24 14.42 -18.42
CA HIS A 511 1.69 13.75 -19.64
C HIS A 511 2.37 12.40 -19.34
N ASP A 512 2.34 11.50 -20.33
CA ASP A 512 3.10 10.26 -20.30
C ASP A 512 4.60 10.59 -20.30
N HIS A 513 5.37 10.03 -19.36
CA HIS A 513 6.81 10.25 -19.28
C HIS A 513 7.54 9.06 -18.65
N VAL A 514 8.86 8.98 -18.87
CA VAL A 514 9.70 8.02 -18.15
C VAL A 514 10.09 8.64 -16.82
N SER A 515 9.92 7.88 -15.73
CA SER A 515 10.32 8.36 -14.41
C SER A 515 11.80 8.77 -14.38
N PRO A 516 12.16 9.86 -13.70
CA PRO A 516 13.56 10.29 -13.57
C PRO A 516 14.45 9.23 -12.90
N LEU A 517 13.85 8.30 -12.15
CA LEU A 517 14.54 7.21 -11.46
C LEU A 517 14.76 5.95 -12.33
N ALA A 518 14.41 5.99 -13.63
CA ALA A 518 14.49 4.82 -14.51
C ALA A 518 15.92 4.43 -14.93
N LYS A 519 16.88 5.38 -14.95
CA LYS A 519 18.22 5.17 -15.54
C LYS A 519 18.95 3.92 -15.02
N PRO A 520 19.04 3.66 -13.70
CA PRO A 520 19.71 2.46 -13.20
C PRO A 520 19.08 1.15 -13.70
N LEU A 521 17.75 1.12 -13.82
CA LEU A 521 17.02 -0.04 -14.33
C LEU A 521 17.27 -0.27 -15.83
N VAL A 522 17.36 0.80 -16.62
CA VAL A 522 17.68 0.70 -18.06
C VAL A 522 19.07 0.10 -18.26
N VAL A 523 20.06 0.52 -17.46
CA VAL A 523 21.41 -0.06 -17.50
C VAL A 523 21.39 -1.56 -17.17
N VAL A 524 20.66 -1.95 -16.12
CA VAL A 524 20.48 -3.37 -15.77
C VAL A 524 19.86 -4.16 -16.91
N VAL A 525 18.79 -3.66 -17.53
CA VAL A 525 18.16 -4.34 -18.68
C VAL A 525 19.17 -4.48 -19.82
N GLY A 526 19.95 -3.45 -20.12
CA GLY A 526 21.03 -3.50 -21.11
C GLY A 526 22.06 -4.60 -20.80
N LEU A 527 22.51 -4.71 -19.55
CA LEU A 527 23.44 -5.75 -19.10
C LEU A 527 22.86 -7.16 -19.25
N LEU A 528 21.58 -7.36 -18.92
CA LEU A 528 20.90 -8.65 -19.08
C LEU A 528 20.73 -9.04 -20.56
N VAL A 529 20.46 -8.06 -21.43
CA VAL A 529 20.42 -8.27 -22.89
C VAL A 529 21.79 -8.66 -23.42
N LEU A 530 22.85 -7.96 -23.01
CA LEU A 530 24.22 -8.34 -23.35
C LEU A 530 24.57 -9.73 -22.81
N GLY A 531 24.08 -10.07 -21.61
CA GLY A 531 24.19 -11.42 -21.04
C GLY A 531 23.53 -12.47 -21.93
N THR A 532 22.35 -12.20 -22.47
CA THR A 532 21.67 -13.11 -23.42
C THR A 532 22.49 -13.28 -24.70
N VAL A 533 23.08 -12.21 -25.23
CA VAL A 533 23.96 -12.28 -26.40
C VAL A 533 25.21 -13.14 -26.10
N ALA A 534 25.84 -12.91 -24.95
CA ALA A 534 26.98 -13.71 -24.50
C ALA A 534 26.60 -15.18 -24.32
N ALA A 535 25.42 -15.47 -23.76
CA ALA A 535 24.91 -16.84 -23.62
C ALA A 535 24.77 -17.55 -24.97
N LEU A 536 24.17 -16.88 -25.97
CA LEU A 536 24.01 -17.42 -27.33
C LEU A 536 25.35 -17.64 -28.03
N TRP A 537 26.28 -16.69 -27.89
CA TRP A 537 27.62 -16.81 -28.43
C TRP A 537 28.36 -18.02 -27.82
N ARG A 538 28.39 -18.12 -26.49
CA ARG A 538 29.05 -19.22 -25.78
C ARG A 538 28.38 -20.57 -26.03
N TRP A 539 27.05 -20.61 -26.20
CA TRP A 539 26.34 -21.82 -26.59
C TRP A 539 26.86 -22.45 -27.88
N TRP A 540 27.21 -21.60 -28.84
CA TRP A 540 27.77 -22.01 -30.13
C TRP A 540 29.26 -22.38 -30.01
N MET A 541 30.04 -21.55 -29.33
CA MET A 541 31.51 -21.68 -29.26
C MET A 541 31.99 -22.72 -28.24
N GLU A 542 31.22 -23.01 -27.19
CA GLU A 542 31.62 -23.87 -26.07
C GLU A 542 30.65 -25.05 -25.86
N PRO A 543 30.62 -26.07 -26.75
CA PRO A 543 29.70 -27.21 -26.59
C PRO A 543 29.86 -27.98 -25.27
N ALA A 544 31.07 -28.01 -24.70
CA ALA A 544 31.39 -28.71 -23.46
C ALA A 544 30.73 -28.09 -22.22
N THR A 545 30.41 -26.80 -22.24
CA THR A 545 29.86 -26.08 -21.08
C THR A 545 28.34 -25.86 -21.18
N ARG A 546 27.68 -26.49 -22.17
CA ARG A 546 26.24 -26.34 -22.43
C ARG A 546 25.37 -26.66 -21.23
N ASP A 547 25.77 -27.63 -20.41
CA ASP A 547 25.03 -28.02 -19.22
C ASP A 547 24.90 -26.87 -18.19
N VAL A 548 26.02 -26.20 -17.90
CA VAL A 548 26.05 -25.00 -17.03
C VAL A 548 25.37 -23.81 -17.71
N LEU A 549 25.62 -23.61 -19.01
CA LEU A 549 24.99 -22.54 -19.79
C LEU A 549 23.46 -22.63 -19.77
N LEU A 550 22.85 -23.82 -19.76
CA LEU A 550 21.39 -23.97 -19.64
C LEU A 550 20.86 -23.31 -18.36
N VAL A 551 21.49 -23.59 -17.23
CA VAL A 551 21.06 -23.06 -15.91
C VAL A 551 21.26 -21.55 -15.84
N VAL A 552 22.41 -21.06 -16.29
CA VAL A 552 22.73 -19.63 -16.27
C VAL A 552 21.84 -18.84 -17.23
N THR A 553 21.58 -19.38 -18.42
CA THR A 553 20.68 -18.78 -19.41
C THR A 553 19.24 -18.75 -18.90
N PHE A 554 18.80 -19.79 -18.19
CA PHE A 554 17.49 -19.82 -17.53
C PHE A 554 17.33 -18.64 -16.56
N TRP A 555 18.30 -18.43 -15.67
CA TRP A 555 18.27 -17.32 -14.72
C TRP A 555 18.38 -15.95 -15.39
N ASN A 556 19.27 -15.79 -16.37
CA ASN A 556 19.37 -14.53 -17.11
C ASN A 556 18.06 -14.19 -17.84
N THR A 557 17.41 -15.19 -18.43
CA THR A 557 16.11 -15.04 -19.10
C THR A 557 15.02 -14.67 -18.10
N PHE A 558 14.96 -15.35 -16.94
CA PHE A 558 14.02 -15.01 -15.87
C PHE A 558 14.21 -13.58 -15.37
N ASN A 559 15.46 -13.17 -15.12
CA ASN A 559 15.82 -11.82 -14.72
C ASN A 559 15.46 -10.78 -15.78
N LEU A 560 15.69 -11.09 -17.06
CA LEU A 560 15.32 -10.20 -18.16
C LEU A 560 13.80 -10.02 -18.25
N LEU A 561 13.01 -11.08 -18.06
CA LEU A 561 11.54 -10.98 -18.00
C LEU A 561 11.09 -10.09 -16.85
N LEU A 562 11.65 -10.28 -15.65
CA LEU A 562 11.34 -9.49 -14.46
C LEU A 562 11.71 -8.01 -14.64
N ALA A 563 12.92 -7.74 -15.13
CA ALA A 563 13.42 -6.39 -15.39
C ALA A 563 12.62 -5.70 -16.52
N SER A 564 12.16 -6.44 -17.52
CA SER A 564 11.29 -5.93 -18.58
C SER A 564 9.92 -5.52 -18.05
N ALA A 565 9.32 -6.30 -17.14
CA ALA A 565 8.10 -5.89 -16.45
C ALA A 565 8.33 -4.64 -15.59
N ALA A 566 9.46 -4.57 -14.87
CA ALA A 566 9.83 -3.40 -14.08
C ALA A 566 10.05 -2.15 -14.96
N LEU A 567 10.49 -2.31 -16.21
CA LEU A 567 10.59 -1.20 -17.17
C LEU A 567 9.21 -0.61 -17.49
N GLY A 568 8.17 -1.45 -17.54
CA GLY A 568 6.78 -0.99 -17.66
C GLY A 568 6.29 -0.22 -16.45
N VAL A 569 6.83 -0.49 -15.26
CA VAL A 569 6.49 0.24 -14.03
C VAL A 569 7.03 1.66 -14.06
N VAL A 570 8.21 1.89 -14.63
CA VAL A 570 8.83 3.23 -14.68
C VAL A 570 8.35 4.09 -15.85
N CYS A 571 7.59 3.52 -16.78
CA CYS A 571 6.88 4.24 -17.84
C CYS A 571 5.54 4.75 -17.30
N GLU A 572 5.47 6.02 -16.91
CA GLU A 572 4.28 6.58 -16.27
C GLU A 572 3.28 7.12 -17.28
N HIS A 573 2.01 6.75 -17.11
CA HIS A 573 0.91 7.27 -17.92
C HIS A 573 0.28 8.52 -17.28
N ALA A 574 -0.16 9.45 -18.12
CA ALA A 574 -0.87 10.65 -17.73
C ALA A 574 -2.12 10.30 -16.90
N GLN A 575 -2.30 11.05 -15.82
CA GLN A 575 -3.47 11.00 -14.97
C GLN A 575 -4.19 12.36 -15.07
N HIS A 576 -5.23 12.40 -15.89
CA HIS A 576 -6.03 13.62 -16.09
C HIS A 576 -7.09 13.82 -14.99
N ARG A 577 -7.34 12.82 -14.13
CA ARG A 577 -8.33 12.92 -13.06
C ARG A 577 -7.64 13.29 -11.75
N ALA A 578 -8.12 14.37 -11.13
CA ALA A 578 -7.65 14.81 -9.81
C ALA A 578 -8.07 13.87 -8.67
N ALA A 579 -9.21 13.19 -8.79
CA ALA A 579 -9.72 12.26 -7.78
C ALA A 579 -9.94 10.85 -8.36
N PRO A 580 -9.54 9.77 -7.67
CA PRO A 580 -9.82 8.40 -8.07
C PRO A 580 -11.33 8.14 -8.11
N ARG A 581 -11.77 7.35 -9.09
CA ARG A 581 -13.17 6.87 -9.18
C ARG A 581 -13.25 5.41 -8.78
N VAL A 582 -14.26 5.11 -7.99
CA VAL A 582 -14.56 3.77 -7.48
C VAL A 582 -15.83 3.26 -8.12
N THR A 583 -15.77 2.07 -8.70
CA THR A 583 -16.96 1.42 -9.26
C THR A 583 -17.90 0.95 -8.16
N VAL A 584 -19.16 1.39 -8.20
CA VAL A 584 -20.18 1.03 -7.22
C VAL A 584 -21.44 0.53 -7.92
N LYS A 585 -22.35 -0.07 -7.17
CA LYS A 585 -23.72 -0.35 -7.63
C LYS A 585 -24.68 -0.03 -6.50
N ARG A 586 -25.06 1.24 -6.40
CA ARG A 586 -25.91 1.75 -5.32
C ARG A 586 -27.15 2.42 -5.90
N PRO A 587 -28.36 2.11 -5.39
CA PRO A 587 -29.54 2.91 -5.70
C PRO A 587 -29.27 4.38 -5.40
N ALA A 588 -29.78 5.26 -6.25
CA ALA A 588 -29.74 6.70 -6.02
C ALA A 588 -30.92 7.36 -6.69
N ARG A 589 -31.29 8.53 -6.17
CA ARG A 589 -32.37 9.34 -6.71
C ARG A 589 -31.79 10.69 -7.12
N ILE A 590 -32.26 11.24 -8.23
CA ILE A 590 -31.84 12.56 -8.72
C ILE A 590 -33.07 13.39 -9.06
N LEU A 591 -33.08 14.64 -8.59
CA LEU A 591 -34.11 15.62 -8.91
C LEU A 591 -33.62 16.49 -10.06
N ILE A 592 -34.31 16.42 -11.20
CA ILE A 592 -33.98 17.18 -12.42
C ILE A 592 -35.22 17.99 -12.78
N ASP A 593 -35.10 19.32 -12.82
CA ASP A 593 -36.20 20.23 -13.18
C ASP A 593 -37.49 19.94 -12.38
N GLY A 594 -37.36 19.64 -11.08
CA GLY A 594 -38.47 19.29 -10.20
C GLY A 594 -39.04 17.87 -10.35
N THR A 595 -38.52 17.08 -11.30
CA THR A 595 -38.93 15.68 -11.52
C THR A 595 -37.92 14.73 -10.89
N LEU A 596 -38.41 13.80 -10.07
CA LEU A 596 -37.59 12.80 -9.40
C LEU A 596 -37.37 11.59 -10.30
N TYR A 597 -36.11 11.20 -10.48
CA TYR A 597 -35.69 10.03 -11.24
C TYR A 597 -34.98 9.03 -10.33
N GLU A 598 -35.31 7.77 -10.50
CA GLU A 598 -34.64 6.67 -9.80
C GLU A 598 -33.59 6.04 -10.69
N GLY A 599 -32.41 5.76 -10.13
CA GLY A 599 -31.32 5.18 -10.87
C GLY A 599 -30.34 4.43 -9.98
N ALA A 600 -29.19 4.10 -10.55
CA ALA A 600 -28.10 3.48 -9.83
C ALA A 600 -26.77 4.20 -10.12
N LEU A 601 -26.03 4.53 -9.07
CA LEU A 601 -24.65 4.97 -9.19
C LEU A 601 -23.80 3.80 -9.68
N LEU A 602 -23.02 4.05 -10.73
CA LEU A 602 -22.10 3.12 -11.36
C LEU A 602 -20.64 3.37 -10.93
N ASP A 603 -20.28 4.62 -10.68
CA ASP A 603 -19.01 5.00 -10.06
C ASP A 603 -19.13 6.32 -9.30
N LEU A 604 -18.19 6.50 -8.35
CA LEU A 604 -18.13 7.62 -7.42
C LEU A 604 -16.69 8.11 -7.25
N SER A 605 -16.52 9.42 -7.10
CA SER A 605 -15.30 10.09 -6.65
C SER A 605 -15.68 11.30 -5.82
N GLN A 606 -14.71 11.90 -5.14
CA GLN A 606 -14.91 13.17 -4.43
C GLN A 606 -15.37 14.32 -5.34
N GLY A 607 -15.03 14.29 -6.64
CA GLY A 607 -15.40 15.34 -7.60
C GLY A 607 -16.69 15.09 -8.39
N GLY A 608 -17.31 13.91 -8.26
CA GLY A 608 -18.50 13.58 -9.04
C GLY A 608 -18.77 12.08 -9.15
N ALA A 609 -19.86 11.75 -9.84
CA ALA A 609 -20.37 10.39 -9.96
C ALA A 609 -20.80 10.05 -11.39
N ARG A 610 -21.13 8.80 -11.64
CA ARG A 610 -21.86 8.37 -12.83
C ARG A 610 -23.14 7.67 -12.40
N LEU A 611 -24.28 8.15 -12.90
CA LEU A 611 -25.61 7.63 -12.63
C LEU A 611 -26.18 6.95 -13.87
N ALA A 612 -26.86 5.82 -13.71
CA ALA A 612 -27.68 5.21 -14.75
C ALA A 612 -29.15 5.31 -14.39
N ILE A 613 -29.95 5.91 -15.29
CA ILE A 613 -31.41 6.01 -15.18
C ILE A 613 -32.04 5.00 -16.16
N PRO A 614 -32.98 4.14 -15.72
CA PRO A 614 -33.64 3.17 -16.59
C PRO A 614 -34.33 3.83 -17.79
N ALA A 615 -34.30 3.17 -18.95
CA ALA A 615 -34.89 3.67 -20.21
C ALA A 615 -36.33 4.19 -20.06
N ARG A 616 -37.15 3.49 -19.26
CA ARG A 616 -38.55 3.84 -18.96
C ARG A 616 -38.73 5.21 -18.30
N GLN A 617 -37.69 5.73 -17.66
CA GLN A 617 -37.67 7.00 -16.94
C GLN A 617 -36.66 7.97 -17.60
N ALA A 618 -36.26 7.74 -18.86
CA ALA A 618 -35.24 8.56 -19.51
C ALA A 618 -35.66 10.04 -19.54
N PRO A 619 -34.87 10.96 -18.95
CA PRO A 619 -35.17 12.38 -19.00
C PRO A 619 -35.08 12.89 -20.44
N LYS A 620 -36.04 13.72 -20.85
CA LYS A 620 -36.14 14.25 -22.22
C LYS A 620 -35.27 15.49 -22.40
N GLY A 621 -34.66 15.62 -23.59
CA GLY A 621 -33.90 16.80 -23.99
C GLY A 621 -32.40 16.76 -23.65
N ARG A 622 -31.70 17.87 -23.90
CA ARG A 622 -30.25 17.98 -23.69
C ARG A 622 -29.92 18.04 -22.20
N LEU A 623 -29.24 17.02 -21.67
CA LEU A 623 -28.86 16.93 -20.26
C LEU A 623 -27.57 17.69 -19.91
N THR A 624 -26.64 17.81 -20.86
CA THR A 624 -25.34 18.45 -20.63
C THR A 624 -25.49 19.93 -20.25
N GLY A 625 -24.88 20.32 -19.13
CA GLY A 625 -24.89 21.67 -18.56
C GLY A 625 -26.05 21.94 -17.60
N ARG A 626 -26.97 21.00 -17.39
CA ARG A 626 -28.08 21.17 -16.43
C ARG A 626 -27.61 20.99 -14.99
N PHE A 627 -28.22 21.75 -14.10
CA PHE A 627 -28.07 21.58 -12.65
C PHE A 627 -29.18 20.66 -12.13
N ALA A 628 -28.84 19.86 -11.13
CA ALA A 628 -29.74 18.92 -10.48
C ALA A 628 -29.32 18.68 -9.03
N GLU A 629 -30.16 17.98 -8.28
CA GLU A 629 -29.84 17.55 -6.92
C GLU A 629 -29.79 16.03 -6.87
N LEU A 630 -28.62 15.49 -6.53
CA LEU A 630 -28.47 14.08 -6.22
C LEU A 630 -28.91 13.87 -4.77
N LEU A 631 -29.97 13.10 -4.56
CA LEU A 631 -30.44 12.75 -3.22
C LEU A 631 -29.67 11.54 -2.72
N VAL A 632 -28.87 11.77 -1.69
CA VAL A 632 -28.08 10.73 -1.03
C VAL A 632 -28.86 10.22 0.17
N ASP A 633 -29.29 8.97 0.10
CA ASP A 633 -29.91 8.31 1.24
C ASP A 633 -28.89 8.14 2.37
N GLU A 634 -29.35 8.28 3.61
CA GLU A 634 -28.48 8.07 4.76
C GLU A 634 -28.03 6.61 4.83
N LEU A 635 -26.74 6.40 5.12
CA LEU A 635 -26.21 5.06 5.39
C LEU A 635 -27.00 4.43 6.55
N THR A 636 -27.30 3.13 6.46
CA THR A 636 -28.04 2.40 7.49
C THR A 636 -27.30 2.50 8.84
N ALA A 637 -27.74 3.44 9.68
CA ALA A 637 -27.17 3.71 10.99
C ALA A 637 -27.86 2.85 12.07
N PRO A 638 -27.25 2.68 13.25
CA PRO A 638 -27.98 2.21 14.43
C PRO A 638 -29.24 3.07 14.65
N ALA A 639 -30.35 2.46 15.08
CA ALA A 639 -31.67 3.12 15.12
C ALA A 639 -31.70 4.45 15.89
N HIS A 640 -30.85 4.61 16.90
CA HIS A 640 -30.73 5.83 17.71
C HIS A 640 -29.89 6.95 17.06
N MET A 641 -29.25 6.68 15.91
CA MET A 641 -28.41 7.65 15.16
C MET A 641 -28.93 7.92 13.74
N ALA A 642 -30.03 7.27 13.32
CA ALA A 642 -30.63 7.48 12.01
C ALA A 642 -31.53 8.71 12.03
N THR A 643 -31.30 9.67 11.14
CA THR A 643 -32.22 10.81 10.96
C THR A 643 -33.29 10.51 9.91
N GLY A 644 -33.02 9.56 9.01
CA GLY A 644 -33.98 9.08 8.00
C GLY A 644 -34.18 10.05 6.82
N GLU A 645 -33.42 11.14 6.76
CA GLU A 645 -33.56 12.17 5.74
C GLU A 645 -32.49 12.03 4.63
N ALA A 646 -32.94 12.05 3.38
CA ALA A 646 -32.03 12.09 2.23
C ALA A 646 -31.45 13.51 2.09
N ARG A 647 -30.13 13.60 1.89
CA ARG A 647 -29.44 14.89 1.80
C ARG A 647 -29.21 15.26 0.34
N PRO A 648 -29.61 16.46 -0.11
CA PRO A 648 -29.37 16.90 -1.47
C PRO A 648 -27.90 17.27 -1.67
N VAL A 649 -27.31 16.79 -2.75
CA VAL A 649 -25.99 17.17 -3.24
C VAL A 649 -26.18 17.88 -4.58
N PRO A 650 -25.89 19.20 -4.68
CA PRO A 650 -25.97 19.91 -5.95
C PRO A 650 -24.97 19.35 -6.96
N VAL A 651 -25.43 19.10 -8.18
CA VAL A 651 -24.63 18.51 -9.26
C VAL A 651 -24.83 19.23 -10.60
N GLU A 652 -23.76 19.29 -11.39
CA GLU A 652 -23.78 19.68 -12.80
C GLU A 652 -23.71 18.40 -13.67
N MET A 653 -24.62 18.27 -14.63
CA MET A 653 -24.61 17.18 -15.60
C MET A 653 -23.60 17.45 -16.71
N ARG A 654 -22.55 16.64 -16.79
CA ARG A 654 -21.43 16.80 -17.73
C ARG A 654 -21.67 16.13 -19.09
N TYR A 655 -22.42 15.03 -19.10
CA TYR A 655 -22.86 14.35 -20.32
C TYR A 655 -24.04 13.44 -20.01
N GLY A 656 -24.83 13.10 -21.03
CA GLY A 656 -25.82 12.03 -21.00
C GLY A 656 -25.69 11.18 -22.26
N ARG A 657 -25.56 9.86 -22.10
CA ARG A 657 -25.46 8.92 -23.23
C ARG A 657 -26.27 7.65 -22.95
N PRO A 658 -26.97 7.08 -23.94
CA PRO A 658 -27.57 5.76 -23.80
C PRO A 658 -26.48 4.70 -23.65
N ASP A 659 -26.75 3.65 -22.88
CA ASP A 659 -25.97 2.41 -22.87
C ASP A 659 -26.59 1.35 -23.80
N ASP A 660 -25.91 0.21 -23.94
CA ASP A 660 -26.33 -0.89 -24.83
C ASP A 660 -27.71 -1.48 -24.46
N ALA A 661 -28.16 -1.27 -23.21
CA ALA A 661 -29.47 -1.69 -22.73
C ALA A 661 -30.54 -0.58 -22.81
N GLY A 662 -30.21 0.57 -23.41
CA GLY A 662 -31.09 1.72 -23.57
C GLY A 662 -31.24 2.60 -22.32
N ASN A 663 -30.52 2.32 -21.23
CA ASN A 663 -30.52 3.19 -20.05
C ASN A 663 -29.71 4.45 -20.32
N ILE A 664 -30.07 5.57 -19.69
CA ILE A 664 -29.33 6.82 -19.83
C ILE A 664 -28.25 6.89 -18.75
N GLN A 665 -26.98 6.85 -19.16
CA GLN A 665 -25.83 7.11 -18.31
C GLN A 665 -25.53 8.61 -18.28
N ILE A 666 -25.56 9.20 -17.09
CA ILE A 666 -25.29 10.61 -16.83
C ILE A 666 -23.99 10.74 -16.05
N GLY A 667 -23.07 11.57 -16.54
CA GLY A 667 -21.91 12.00 -15.79
C GLY A 667 -22.25 13.22 -14.93
N LEU A 668 -22.04 13.13 -13.62
CA LEU A 668 -22.32 14.19 -12.66
C LEU A 668 -21.01 14.77 -12.11
N ARG A 669 -20.93 16.10 -12.01
CA ARG A 669 -19.89 16.82 -11.26
C ARG A 669 -20.52 17.39 -10.00
N PHE A 670 -19.90 17.16 -8.85
CA PHE A 670 -20.40 17.72 -7.60
C PHE A 670 -20.08 19.21 -7.51
N MET A 671 -21.06 19.99 -7.03
CA MET A 671 -20.98 21.44 -6.85
C MET A 671 -21.35 21.78 -5.39
N PRO A 672 -20.53 21.38 -4.40
CA PRO A 672 -20.88 21.60 -3.00
C PRO A 672 -20.76 23.08 -2.64
N GLU A 673 -21.89 23.77 -2.50
CA GLU A 673 -21.95 25.17 -2.07
C GLU A 673 -22.06 25.31 -0.54
N THR A 674 -22.47 24.25 0.15
CA THR A 674 -22.68 24.24 1.61
C THR A 674 -21.88 23.13 2.29
N ASP A 675 -21.60 23.30 3.58
CA ASP A 675 -20.93 22.27 4.38
C ASP A 675 -21.76 20.99 4.47
N ALA A 676 -23.09 21.10 4.55
CA ALA A 676 -23.98 19.94 4.51
C ALA A 676 -23.83 19.12 3.22
N ALA A 677 -23.65 19.78 2.06
CA ALA A 677 -23.39 19.11 0.80
C ALA A 677 -22.01 18.43 0.77
N LYS A 678 -20.96 19.08 1.32
CA LYS A 678 -19.64 18.45 1.47
C LYS A 678 -19.71 17.22 2.36
N GLU A 679 -20.38 17.31 3.51
CA GLU A 679 -20.61 16.18 4.42
C GLU A 679 -21.34 15.02 3.74
N ALA A 680 -22.37 15.31 2.94
CA ALA A 680 -23.10 14.29 2.19
C ALA A 680 -22.21 13.60 1.14
N ILE A 681 -21.32 14.33 0.46
CA ILE A 681 -20.34 13.76 -0.47
C ILE A 681 -19.37 12.84 0.27
N VAL A 682 -18.85 13.28 1.44
CA VAL A 682 -17.94 12.46 2.24
C VAL A 682 -18.62 11.18 2.71
N ASP A 683 -19.85 11.24 3.21
CA ASP A 683 -20.62 10.06 3.60
C ASP A 683 -20.87 9.13 2.41
N LEU A 684 -21.25 9.68 1.26
CA LEU A 684 -21.53 8.92 0.04
C LEU A 684 -20.30 8.14 -0.44
N VAL A 685 -19.13 8.79 -0.45
CA VAL A 685 -17.89 8.21 -0.97
C VAL A 685 -17.21 7.34 0.10
N TYR A 686 -17.08 7.84 1.33
CA TYR A 686 -16.22 7.26 2.37
C TYR A 686 -16.93 6.59 3.53
N GLY A 687 -18.22 6.88 3.74
CA GLY A 687 -18.89 6.55 5.00
C GLY A 687 -19.11 5.06 5.27
N SER A 688 -19.02 4.17 4.28
CA SER A 688 -19.40 2.76 4.40
C SER A 688 -18.23 1.79 4.24
N SER A 689 -17.81 1.15 5.34
CA SER A 689 -16.82 0.07 5.32
C SER A 689 -17.26 -1.18 4.55
N ALA A 690 -18.58 -1.41 4.42
CA ALA A 690 -19.13 -2.53 3.65
C ALA A 690 -18.77 -2.42 2.16
N LEU A 691 -18.75 -1.19 1.62
CA LEU A 691 -18.31 -0.95 0.24
C LEU A 691 -16.84 -1.33 0.05
N TRP A 692 -15.98 -0.95 1.00
CA TRP A 692 -14.56 -1.28 0.95
C TRP A 692 -14.32 -2.78 1.03
N ALA A 693 -15.04 -3.47 1.92
CA ALA A 693 -15.02 -4.92 2.02
C ALA A 693 -15.48 -5.59 0.72
N GLU A 694 -16.54 -5.08 0.08
CA GLU A 694 -17.03 -5.59 -1.20
C GLU A 694 -15.99 -5.43 -2.32
N LEU A 695 -15.38 -4.25 -2.46
CA LEU A 695 -14.37 -3.99 -3.50
C LEU A 695 -13.14 -4.87 -3.35
N LEU A 696 -12.64 -5.03 -2.12
CA LEU A 696 -11.54 -5.94 -1.83
C LEU A 696 -11.91 -7.39 -2.15
N SER A 697 -13.11 -7.83 -1.78
CA SER A 697 -13.56 -9.21 -2.05
C SER A 697 -13.57 -9.57 -3.54
N ARG A 698 -13.86 -8.60 -4.43
CA ARG A 698 -13.85 -8.78 -5.89
C ARG A 698 -12.44 -9.04 -6.44
N ARG A 699 -11.42 -8.48 -5.80
CA ARG A 699 -9.99 -8.58 -6.16
C ARG A 699 -9.27 -9.76 -5.49
N HIS A 700 -9.74 -10.22 -4.33
CA HIS A 700 -9.14 -11.32 -3.55
C HIS A 700 -9.32 -12.74 -4.16
N ARG A 701 -8.98 -12.88 -5.45
CA ARG A 701 -8.97 -14.15 -6.19
C ARG A 701 -7.64 -14.86 -5.99
N ARG A 702 -7.68 -16.19 -5.96
CA ARG A 702 -6.49 -17.05 -5.81
C ARG A 702 -6.19 -17.81 -7.10
N PRO A 703 -5.50 -17.20 -8.09
CA PRO A 703 -5.01 -17.96 -9.23
C PRO A 703 -4.05 -19.05 -8.73
N GLY A 704 -4.11 -20.24 -9.34
CA GLY A 704 -3.10 -21.28 -9.10
C GLY A 704 -1.71 -20.85 -9.57
N VAL A 705 -0.66 -21.53 -9.09
CA VAL A 705 0.75 -21.21 -9.40
C VAL A 705 0.97 -21.08 -10.91
N VAL A 706 0.58 -22.10 -11.70
CA VAL A 706 0.74 -22.11 -13.16
C VAL A 706 0.05 -20.93 -13.83
N ARG A 707 -1.22 -20.65 -13.48
CA ARG A 707 -1.99 -19.53 -14.06
C ARG A 707 -1.38 -18.18 -13.66
N GLY A 708 -0.90 -18.05 -12.43
CA GLY A 708 -0.24 -16.84 -11.95
C GLY A 708 1.08 -16.57 -12.67
N VAL A 709 1.93 -17.58 -12.80
CA VAL A 709 3.20 -17.48 -13.57
C VAL A 709 2.92 -17.16 -15.04
N ALA A 710 1.96 -17.83 -15.67
CA ALA A 710 1.57 -17.54 -17.05
C ALA A 710 1.03 -16.11 -17.22
N HIS A 711 0.26 -15.61 -16.24
CA HIS A 711 -0.17 -14.22 -16.22
C HIS A 711 1.03 -13.26 -16.13
N PHE A 712 1.99 -13.54 -15.25
CA PHE A 712 3.20 -12.74 -15.09
C PHE A 712 4.05 -12.70 -16.38
N ILE A 713 4.24 -13.84 -17.04
CA ILE A 713 4.99 -13.90 -18.31
C ILE A 713 4.29 -13.05 -19.39
N ARG A 714 2.96 -13.18 -19.51
CA ARG A 714 2.17 -12.35 -20.46
C ARG A 714 2.27 -10.87 -20.14
N LEU A 715 2.22 -10.51 -18.86
CA LEU A 715 2.38 -9.14 -18.38
C LEU A 715 3.76 -8.60 -18.78
N SER A 716 4.81 -9.36 -18.47
CA SER A 716 6.21 -9.01 -18.75
C SER A 716 6.46 -8.82 -20.24
N ALA A 717 5.92 -9.71 -21.08
CA ALA A 717 6.02 -9.57 -22.53
C ALA A 717 5.25 -8.34 -23.03
N ALA A 718 3.99 -8.18 -22.63
CA ALA A 718 3.13 -7.10 -23.13
C ALA A 718 3.67 -5.71 -22.80
N TYR A 719 4.20 -5.51 -21.59
CA TYR A 719 4.70 -4.21 -21.15
C TYR A 719 6.20 -4.04 -21.38
N GLY A 720 6.99 -5.12 -21.37
CA GLY A 720 8.42 -5.07 -21.67
C GLY A 720 8.73 -4.52 -23.07
N PHE A 721 8.10 -5.10 -24.11
CA PHE A 721 8.29 -4.65 -25.49
C PHE A 721 7.80 -3.22 -25.74
N ARG A 722 6.64 -2.86 -25.16
CA ARG A 722 6.08 -1.50 -25.29
C ARG A 722 6.96 -0.44 -24.63
N SER A 723 7.55 -0.78 -23.49
CA SER A 723 8.38 0.14 -22.71
C SER A 723 9.75 0.35 -23.33
N LEU A 724 10.32 -0.67 -23.99
CA LEU A 724 11.59 -0.54 -24.68
C LEU A 724 11.52 0.51 -25.82
N GLY A 725 10.44 0.50 -26.59
CA GLY A 725 10.19 1.54 -27.60
C GLY A 725 9.99 2.94 -27.01
N PHE A 726 9.39 3.03 -25.82
CA PHE A 726 9.19 4.31 -25.13
C PHE A 726 10.48 4.90 -24.55
N VAL A 727 11.34 4.03 -23.98
CA VAL A 727 12.63 4.41 -23.38
C VAL A 727 13.68 4.73 -24.45
N LEU A 728 13.74 3.97 -25.55
CA LEU A 728 14.69 4.19 -26.63
C LEU A 728 14.22 5.26 -27.64
N GLY A 729 12.90 5.40 -27.83
CA GLY A 729 12.31 6.22 -28.89
C GLY A 729 11.97 7.66 -28.51
N GLY A 730 12.31 8.12 -27.30
CA GLY A 730 12.18 9.52 -26.89
C GLY A 730 10.81 10.13 -27.21
N SER A 731 9.77 9.75 -26.47
CA SER A 731 8.39 10.26 -26.58
C SER A 731 7.76 10.07 -27.98
N ARG A 732 6.93 9.04 -28.15
CA ARG A 732 5.82 9.01 -29.14
C ARG A 732 5.07 7.69 -28.99
N PHE A 733 4.25 7.57 -27.94
CA PHE A 733 3.03 6.81 -28.13
C PHE A 733 2.05 7.76 -28.82
N ARG A 734 1.57 7.37 -30.01
CA ARG A 734 0.29 7.90 -30.51
C ARG A 734 -0.72 7.64 -29.41
N THR A 735 -1.15 8.68 -28.72
CA THR A 735 -2.38 8.66 -27.94
C THR A 735 -3.45 8.09 -28.88
N ASN A 736 -4.18 7.05 -28.47
CA ASN A 736 -5.53 6.95 -28.99
C ASN A 736 -6.15 8.32 -28.71
N PRO A 737 -6.62 9.07 -29.74
CA PRO A 737 -7.18 10.37 -29.49
C PRO A 737 -8.25 10.20 -28.43
N ALA A 738 -8.19 11.03 -27.38
CA ALA A 738 -9.34 11.19 -26.51
C ALA A 738 -10.55 11.44 -27.41
N PRO A 739 -11.74 10.90 -27.09
CA PRO A 739 -12.95 11.35 -27.77
C PRO A 739 -12.91 12.88 -27.76
N PRO A 740 -13.14 13.54 -28.91
CA PRO A 740 -12.96 14.97 -29.01
C PRO A 740 -13.73 15.65 -27.88
N PRO A 741 -13.17 16.70 -27.25
CA PRO A 741 -13.96 17.51 -26.33
C PRO A 741 -15.26 17.91 -27.04
N PRO A 742 -16.42 17.89 -26.36
CA PRO A 742 -17.66 18.32 -26.98
C PRO A 742 -17.40 19.70 -27.62
N PRO A 743 -17.84 19.93 -28.87
CA PRO A 743 -17.51 21.14 -29.60
C PRO A 743 -17.82 22.35 -28.72
N ARG A 744 -16.83 23.24 -28.56
CA ARG A 744 -17.07 24.56 -27.97
C ARG A 744 -18.17 25.19 -28.81
N LEU A 745 -19.33 25.41 -28.22
CA LEU A 745 -20.39 26.22 -28.81
C LEU A 745 -19.77 27.58 -29.12
N GLN A 746 -19.54 27.85 -30.41
CA GLN A 746 -19.46 29.22 -30.88
C GLN A 746 -20.83 29.81 -30.59
N ILE A 747 -20.87 30.75 -29.65
CA ILE A 747 -22.03 31.59 -29.43
C ILE A 747 -22.07 32.52 -30.63
N GLU A 748 -22.84 32.15 -31.66
CA GLU A 748 -23.33 33.16 -32.60
C GLU A 748 -24.29 34.06 -31.83
N PRO A 749 -24.10 35.39 -31.84
CA PRO A 749 -25.06 36.29 -31.24
C PRO A 749 -26.38 36.18 -32.01
N ALA A 750 -27.45 35.90 -31.28
CA ALA A 750 -28.81 35.84 -31.80
C ALA A 750 -29.15 37.14 -32.54
N GLY A 751 -29.75 36.99 -33.72
CA GLY A 751 -30.23 38.11 -34.53
C GLY A 751 -31.19 38.99 -33.75
N ALA A 752 -30.91 40.30 -33.78
CA ALA A 752 -31.89 41.32 -33.48
C ALA A 752 -32.64 41.63 -34.78
N GLU A 753 -33.94 41.34 -34.79
CA GLU A 753 -34.87 41.94 -35.74
C GLU A 753 -34.99 43.45 -35.46
N ASP A 754 -34.96 44.20 -36.55
CA ASP A 754 -35.59 45.49 -36.83
C ASP A 754 -35.28 46.74 -35.98
N GLY A 755 -34.51 47.64 -36.61
CA GLY A 755 -34.90 49.06 -36.73
C GLY A 755 -34.10 50.11 -35.93
N VAL A 756 -33.60 51.11 -36.69
CA VAL A 756 -33.20 52.49 -36.30
C VAL A 756 -31.67 52.76 -36.17
N PRO A 757 -31.11 53.84 -36.78
CA PRO A 757 -29.67 54.13 -36.83
C PRO A 757 -29.14 54.90 -35.60
N PRO A 758 -27.81 55.04 -35.45
CA PRO A 758 -27.17 55.41 -34.19
C PRO A 758 -26.99 56.92 -34.06
N ASP A 759 -27.29 57.46 -32.87
CA ASP A 759 -26.68 58.69 -32.35
C ASP A 759 -26.92 58.79 -30.84
N GLY A 760 -25.89 59.14 -30.08
CA GLY A 760 -26.04 59.65 -28.70
C GLY A 760 -25.16 59.04 -27.62
N ASN A 761 -24.06 59.74 -27.34
CA ASN A 761 -23.31 59.83 -26.07
C ASN A 761 -23.87 59.09 -24.83
N PHE A 762 -22.99 58.33 -24.17
CA PHE A 762 -23.12 58.10 -22.72
C PHE A 762 -21.75 58.23 -22.02
N THR A 763 -21.65 59.24 -21.16
CA THR A 763 -20.55 59.53 -20.23
C THR A 763 -20.71 58.70 -18.94
N PRO A 764 -19.63 58.13 -18.37
CA PRO A 764 -19.70 57.45 -17.07
C PRO A 764 -19.57 58.46 -15.89
N PRO A 765 -20.28 58.27 -14.77
CA PRO A 765 -20.18 59.16 -13.62
C PRO A 765 -18.90 58.92 -12.81
N ALA A 766 -18.36 60.04 -12.33
CA ALA A 766 -17.09 60.18 -11.63
C ALA A 766 -17.09 59.61 -10.21
N GLY A 767 -15.92 59.14 -9.78
CA GLY A 767 -15.57 59.18 -8.35
C GLY A 767 -14.84 57.98 -7.76
N TRP A 768 -13.73 57.53 -8.35
CA TRP A 768 -12.72 56.75 -7.59
C TRP A 768 -11.32 57.31 -7.92
N SER A 769 -10.79 58.11 -7.00
CA SER A 769 -9.42 58.62 -6.96
C SER A 769 -8.52 57.62 -6.24
N GLY A 770 -7.33 57.36 -6.77
CA GLY A 770 -6.36 56.47 -6.13
C GLY A 770 -5.16 56.10 -7.00
N SER A 771 -4.33 57.11 -7.27
CA SER A 771 -2.98 57.12 -7.86
C SER A 771 -2.16 55.81 -7.89
N ALA A 772 -1.74 55.41 -9.09
CA ALA A 772 -0.61 54.53 -9.35
C ALA A 772 0.69 55.36 -9.53
N PRO A 773 1.88 54.89 -9.07
CA PRO A 773 3.15 55.54 -9.38
C PRO A 773 3.68 55.08 -10.74
N ALA A 774 4.19 56.05 -11.51
CA ALA A 774 4.82 55.87 -12.82
C ALA A 774 6.23 55.24 -12.71
N PRO A 775 6.75 54.62 -13.78
CA PRO A 775 7.99 53.85 -13.77
C PRO A 775 9.21 54.77 -13.89
N ARG A 776 10.33 54.40 -13.25
CA ARG A 776 11.65 54.95 -13.57
C ARG A 776 12.56 53.87 -14.12
N THR A 777 13.09 54.20 -15.28
CA THR A 777 14.24 53.64 -15.98
C THR A 777 15.53 53.83 -15.18
N SER A 778 16.25 52.73 -14.95
CA SER A 778 17.71 52.52 -15.10
C SER A 778 18.11 51.27 -14.32
#